data_AF-A0A9E0MRE2-F1
#
_entry.id   AF-A0A9E0MRE2-F1
#
_cell.length_a   1.000
_cell.length_b   1.000
_cell.length_c   1.000
_cell.angle_alpha   90.00
_cell.angle_beta   90.00
_cell.angle_gamma   90.00
#
_symmetry.space_group_name_H-M   'P 1'
#
loop_
_entity.id
_entity.type
_entity.pdbx_description
1 polymer ?
#
loop_
_entity_poly.entity_id
_entity_poly.type
_entity_poly.pdbx_seq_one_letter_code
_entity_poly.pdbx_strand_id
1 'polypeptide(L)'
;MRSGWLAAGLLLPLLLAAQVRINELQCTRLPGTDGRLANGDWVELVNLGRKALDLQGYCLTVEGHMARIPAGMPVMPGEHKVFWCGKDPGSLDRLPLKLPRRGSTLLLVAPDGATVLDVFTWPALPPGTSIGRTANGAAAWGYFAEPTPGAPNGQALARLLAPPRLQRASVAPVLTVPPGAEVRYTTDGSLPQPGSARYERPLQVVPGTLVQACALAPGAVPSTAIWFTAGLPDTAWSLALDPADLHGEQGIADTASGNHARKGRQWQRQAWLQRGDRVEPVGVSIAGSGSRSLPKRNFHLLVRDRFTGMGPIALPDGSAWRTLLLRADATPHAFLRNVFMHEVAHRSGDRVDVQPWAMVPFFLNGADQGLYRAMPSKGKEWLRSLNHGLPVEVMDPTASDTTATGRLSWFGSARAGGHAEDSLDRLLDVESLLELACFDLWTGRADHDINVRAWRPPQGRWRWVLYDMDLWAPPDDHTLARMCGSMLPEAPFLPQILADAGLRDLFLARFSALCATTLGPDRAAALADSLFLRHHAALTADHVRWRSEMPSPPPAATYSDLLDHIASRNGELFGQLTAMTGRTTVSVAVRVVPPGAGRVMVEDLFLTSDRREMRVFKDVPLHLVAQPGAGMEFQAWQGVPQNGPAMLLAPGGKLYLQAVFRPQALSRQGGL
;
A
#
# COMPACT_ATOMS: atom_id res chain seq x y z
N MET A 1 -45.09 47.90 -20.04
CA MET A 1 -46.09 47.37 -21.01
C MET A 1 -45.37 46.33 -21.85
N ARG A 2 -45.68 45.04 -21.92
CA ARG A 2 -46.85 44.23 -21.60
C ARG A 2 -46.41 42.94 -20.88
N SER A 3 -47.23 42.54 -19.93
CA SER A 3 -47.24 41.27 -19.20
C SER A 3 -47.54 40.07 -20.09
N GLY A 4 -46.75 38.99 -19.95
CA GLY A 4 -47.07 37.65 -20.42
C GLY A 4 -46.94 36.67 -19.27
N TRP A 5 -48.05 36.36 -18.61
CA TRP A 5 -48.15 35.33 -17.58
C TRP A 5 -48.12 33.96 -18.28
N LEU A 6 -47.04 33.19 -18.10
CA LEU A 6 -47.07 31.74 -18.29
C LEU A 6 -47.43 31.13 -16.94
N ALA A 7 -48.62 30.54 -16.91
CA ALA A 7 -49.21 29.90 -15.74
C ALA A 7 -48.26 28.84 -15.17
N ALA A 8 -47.82 29.07 -13.93
CA ALA A 8 -47.33 28.02 -13.07
C ALA A 8 -48.51 27.08 -12.78
N GLY A 9 -48.60 25.97 -13.52
CA GLY A 9 -49.50 24.89 -13.18
C GLY A 9 -49.10 24.33 -11.80
N LEU A 10 -49.90 24.63 -10.79
CA LEU A 10 -49.89 23.91 -9.52
C LEU A 10 -50.17 22.43 -9.82
N LEU A 11 -49.13 21.62 -9.84
CA LEU A 11 -49.24 20.19 -9.56
C LEU A 11 -49.58 20.08 -8.07
N LEU A 12 -50.87 20.10 -7.73
CA LEU A 12 -51.33 19.52 -6.47
C LEU A 12 -51.05 18.02 -6.54
N PRO A 13 -50.21 17.44 -5.67
CA PRO A 13 -50.18 16.00 -5.56
C PRO A 13 -51.41 15.62 -4.72
N LEU A 14 -52.47 15.19 -5.39
CA LEU A 14 -53.40 14.24 -4.80
C LEU A 14 -52.65 12.91 -4.66
N LEU A 15 -51.73 12.84 -3.68
CA LEU A 15 -51.20 11.58 -3.19
C LEU A 15 -52.36 10.89 -2.48
N LEU A 16 -53.10 10.05 -3.22
CA LEU A 16 -53.82 8.94 -2.61
C LEU A 16 -52.88 8.30 -1.58
N ALA A 17 -53.37 8.00 -0.38
CA ALA A 17 -52.59 7.29 0.62
C ALA A 17 -52.17 5.94 0.01
N ALA A 18 -50.93 5.88 -0.51
CA ALA A 18 -50.41 4.67 -1.14
C ALA A 18 -50.49 3.52 -0.14
N GLN A 19 -51.01 2.38 -0.61
CA GLN A 19 -51.14 1.17 0.20
C GLN A 19 -49.79 0.70 0.75
N VAL A 20 -48.71 0.96 0.04
CA VAL A 20 -47.33 0.69 0.48
C VAL A 20 -46.52 1.98 0.52
N ARG A 21 -45.68 2.13 1.53
CA ARG A 21 -44.79 3.27 1.72
C ARG A 21 -43.41 2.84 2.17
N ILE A 22 -42.41 3.70 1.93
CA ILE A 22 -41.07 3.57 2.52
C ILE A 22 -41.21 3.86 4.02
N ASN A 23 -40.71 2.97 4.87
CA ASN A 23 -40.88 3.05 6.33
C ASN A 23 -39.60 3.41 7.09
N GLU A 24 -38.50 2.73 6.80
CA GLU A 24 -37.20 2.95 7.43
C GLU A 24 -36.10 2.57 6.44
N LEU A 25 -34.93 3.21 6.54
CA LEU A 25 -33.75 2.83 5.79
C LEU A 25 -32.48 3.01 6.60
N GLN A 26 -31.49 2.22 6.24
CA GLN A 26 -30.13 2.33 6.77
C GLN A 26 -29.14 2.27 5.61
N CYS A 27 -28.27 3.28 5.50
CA CYS A 27 -27.19 3.31 4.51
C CYS A 27 -25.82 3.07 5.17
N THR A 28 -25.74 2.10 6.08
CA THR A 28 -24.51 1.78 6.79
C THR A 28 -24.12 0.33 6.54
N ARG A 29 -22.87 0.16 6.13
CA ARG A 29 -22.14 -1.10 6.34
C ARG A 29 -21.24 -0.88 7.53
N LEU A 30 -21.50 -1.62 8.59
CA LEU A 30 -20.54 -1.76 9.66
C LEU A 30 -19.25 -2.38 9.08
N PRO A 31 -18.09 -1.79 9.37
CA PRO A 31 -16.77 -2.38 9.07
C PRO A 31 -16.68 -3.82 9.61
N GLY A 32 -16.14 -4.75 8.82
CA GLY A 32 -16.07 -6.18 9.17
C GLY A 32 -17.08 -7.09 8.48
N THR A 33 -18.12 -6.52 7.85
CA THR A 33 -19.10 -7.29 7.08
C THR A 33 -18.78 -7.27 5.58
N ASP A 34 -19.14 -8.34 4.88
CA ASP A 34 -19.09 -8.39 3.42
C ASP A 34 -20.28 -7.66 2.75
N GLY A 35 -21.22 -7.14 3.57
CA GLY A 35 -22.49 -6.55 3.14
C GLY A 35 -23.54 -7.56 2.69
N ARG A 36 -23.33 -8.87 2.97
CA ARG A 36 -24.25 -9.96 2.62
C ARG A 36 -25.16 -10.40 3.79
N LEU A 37 -24.85 -10.01 5.02
CA LEU A 37 -25.59 -10.37 6.25
C LEU A 37 -26.47 -9.20 6.75
N ALA A 38 -27.22 -9.44 7.84
CA ALA A 38 -28.19 -8.55 8.51
C ALA A 38 -27.67 -7.16 8.98
N ASN A 39 -26.45 -6.78 8.58
CA ASN A 39 -25.75 -5.54 8.97
C ASN A 39 -25.35 -4.70 7.72
N GLY A 40 -26.02 -4.93 6.59
CA GLY A 40 -25.83 -4.22 5.32
C GLY A 40 -26.69 -2.95 5.17
N ASP A 41 -26.59 -2.31 4.01
CA ASP A 41 -27.50 -1.23 3.62
C ASP A 41 -28.89 -1.86 3.34
N TRP A 42 -29.98 -1.26 3.80
CA TRP A 42 -31.33 -1.80 3.59
C TRP A 42 -32.38 -0.69 3.56
N VAL A 43 -33.53 -1.06 3.01
CA VAL A 43 -34.75 -0.24 2.94
C VAL A 43 -35.94 -1.11 3.30
N GLU A 44 -36.84 -0.57 4.09
CA GLU A 44 -38.06 -1.24 4.51
C GLU A 44 -39.28 -0.54 3.94
N LEU A 45 -40.23 -1.36 3.49
CA LEU A 45 -41.55 -0.94 3.08
C LEU A 45 -42.59 -1.43 4.08
N VAL A 46 -43.65 -0.65 4.29
CA VAL A 46 -44.80 -1.03 5.13
C VAL A 46 -46.09 -1.05 4.32
N ASN A 47 -46.90 -2.09 4.49
CA ASN A 47 -48.25 -2.16 3.91
C ASN A 47 -49.28 -1.54 4.86
N LEU A 48 -49.77 -0.35 4.52
CA LEU A 48 -50.79 0.40 5.25
C LEU A 48 -52.23 0.03 4.85
N GLY A 49 -52.38 -0.87 3.87
CA GLY A 49 -53.69 -1.33 3.40
C GLY A 49 -54.33 -2.35 4.33
N ARG A 50 -55.57 -2.71 4.01
CA ARG A 50 -56.36 -3.74 4.73
C ARG A 50 -56.29 -5.13 4.09
N LYS A 51 -55.54 -5.28 3.00
CA LYS A 51 -55.35 -6.55 2.28
C LYS A 51 -53.87 -6.83 2.07
N ALA A 52 -53.52 -8.10 1.89
CA ALA A 52 -52.19 -8.48 1.44
C ALA A 52 -51.87 -7.79 0.10
N LEU A 53 -50.63 -7.32 -0.04
CA LEU A 53 -50.13 -6.67 -1.25
C LEU A 53 -48.94 -7.47 -1.77
N ASP A 54 -48.98 -7.89 -3.03
CA ASP A 54 -47.79 -8.40 -3.71
C ASP A 54 -46.99 -7.21 -4.27
N LEU A 55 -45.71 -7.15 -3.90
CA LEU A 55 -44.79 -6.10 -4.36
C LEU A 55 -44.16 -6.42 -5.72
N GLN A 56 -44.59 -7.48 -6.40
CA GLN A 56 -44.10 -7.82 -7.74
C GLN A 56 -44.13 -6.62 -8.68
N GLY A 57 -42.98 -6.33 -9.27
CA GLY A 57 -42.85 -5.33 -10.32
C GLY A 57 -42.71 -3.89 -9.84
N TYR A 58 -42.95 -3.60 -8.56
CA TYR A 58 -42.63 -2.31 -7.94
C TYR A 58 -41.13 -2.04 -8.04
N CYS A 59 -40.75 -0.76 -8.09
CA CYS A 59 -39.37 -0.36 -8.25
C CYS A 59 -38.91 0.58 -7.12
N LEU A 60 -37.67 0.40 -6.68
CA LEU A 60 -36.95 1.36 -5.86
C LEU A 60 -35.89 2.06 -6.70
N THR A 61 -35.88 3.39 -6.67
CA THR A 61 -34.97 4.19 -7.49
C THR A 61 -34.18 5.18 -6.64
N VAL A 62 -32.85 5.20 -6.82
CA VAL A 62 -31.93 6.15 -6.17
C VAL A 62 -30.81 6.51 -7.15
N GLU A 63 -30.48 7.81 -7.27
CA GLU A 63 -29.40 8.29 -8.17
C GLU A 63 -29.44 7.68 -9.59
N GLY A 64 -30.63 7.58 -10.18
CA GLY A 64 -30.83 7.03 -11.53
C GLY A 64 -30.67 5.50 -11.63
N HIS A 65 -30.40 4.80 -10.54
CA HIS A 65 -30.38 3.34 -10.49
C HIS A 65 -31.73 2.82 -10.02
N MET A 66 -32.35 1.97 -10.82
CA MET A 66 -33.65 1.35 -10.54
C MET A 66 -33.48 -0.14 -10.24
N ALA A 67 -34.06 -0.60 -9.13
CA ALA A 67 -34.16 -2.01 -8.77
C ALA A 67 -35.63 -2.42 -8.75
N ARG A 68 -35.98 -3.45 -9.53
CA ARG A 68 -37.33 -4.01 -9.59
C ARG A 68 -37.49 -5.15 -8.61
N ILE A 69 -38.58 -5.16 -7.85
CA ILE A 69 -38.88 -6.20 -6.87
C ILE A 69 -39.37 -7.47 -7.59
N PRO A 70 -38.78 -8.64 -7.31
CA PRO A 70 -39.18 -9.90 -7.93
C PRO A 70 -40.55 -10.38 -7.43
N ALA A 71 -41.13 -11.36 -8.15
CA ALA A 71 -42.38 -12.00 -7.74
C ALA A 71 -42.25 -12.83 -6.45
N GLY A 72 -43.37 -13.13 -5.80
CA GLY A 72 -43.40 -13.98 -4.60
C GLY A 72 -43.14 -13.23 -3.30
N MET A 73 -43.54 -11.96 -3.24
CA MET A 73 -43.32 -11.08 -2.08
C MET A 73 -44.62 -10.46 -1.55
N PRO A 74 -45.56 -11.28 -1.04
CA PRO A 74 -46.73 -10.75 -0.35
C PRO A 74 -46.32 -10.08 0.97
N VAL A 75 -46.94 -8.95 1.27
CA VAL A 75 -46.83 -8.23 2.55
C VAL A 75 -48.24 -8.11 3.13
N MET A 76 -48.49 -8.67 4.31
CA MET A 76 -49.82 -8.62 4.93
C MET A 76 -50.15 -7.20 5.44
N PRO A 77 -51.42 -6.90 5.74
CA PRO A 77 -51.80 -5.63 6.35
C PRO A 77 -50.99 -5.32 7.61
N GLY A 78 -50.34 -4.15 7.65
CA GLY A 78 -49.50 -3.71 8.77
C GLY A 78 -48.11 -4.34 8.83
N GLU A 79 -47.78 -5.28 7.94
CA GLU A 79 -46.45 -5.89 7.92
C GLU A 79 -45.39 -5.02 7.24
N HIS A 80 -44.15 -5.29 7.64
CA HIS A 80 -42.94 -4.64 7.20
C HIS A 80 -42.14 -5.60 6.30
N LYS A 81 -41.61 -5.09 5.20
CA LYS A 81 -40.78 -5.86 4.27
C LYS A 81 -39.43 -5.19 4.08
N VAL A 82 -38.38 -5.87 4.54
CA VAL A 82 -36.99 -5.43 4.39
C VAL A 82 -36.42 -5.90 3.06
N PHE A 83 -35.74 -4.99 2.36
CA PHE A 83 -34.93 -5.26 1.19
C PHE A 83 -33.47 -4.87 1.45
N TRP A 84 -32.58 -5.86 1.41
CA TRP A 84 -31.13 -5.65 1.55
C TRP A 84 -30.53 -5.15 0.24
N CYS A 85 -29.64 -4.16 0.30
CA CYS A 85 -29.03 -3.53 -0.87
C CYS A 85 -27.62 -4.11 -1.15
N GLY A 86 -27.36 -4.55 -2.39
CA GLY A 86 -26.03 -4.99 -2.82
C GLY A 86 -26.02 -5.82 -4.10
N LYS A 87 -24.83 -6.23 -4.57
CA LYS A 87 -24.71 -7.09 -5.77
C LYS A 87 -25.24 -8.50 -5.46
N ASP A 88 -26.21 -8.96 -6.25
CA ASP A 88 -27.04 -10.16 -6.02
C ASP A 88 -26.57 -11.39 -6.82
N PRO A 89 -26.78 -12.62 -6.29
CA PRO A 89 -27.01 -13.76 -7.18
C PRO A 89 -28.13 -14.74 -6.78
N GLY A 90 -29.12 -14.42 -5.91
CA GLY A 90 -30.23 -15.39 -5.74
C GLY A 90 -31.19 -15.32 -4.54
N SER A 91 -31.34 -14.19 -3.83
CA SER A 91 -32.38 -14.06 -2.79
C SER A 91 -33.44 -13.03 -3.16
N LEU A 92 -34.71 -13.35 -2.94
CA LEU A 92 -35.83 -12.48 -3.29
C LEU A 92 -35.79 -11.14 -2.51
N ASP A 93 -35.27 -11.14 -1.29
CA ASP A 93 -35.23 -9.98 -0.38
C ASP A 93 -33.97 -9.10 -0.56
N ARG A 94 -33.20 -9.30 -1.64
CA ARG A 94 -32.02 -8.52 -1.96
C ARG A 94 -32.20 -7.80 -3.30
N LEU A 95 -31.96 -6.49 -3.28
CA LEU A 95 -32.05 -5.63 -4.46
C LEU A 95 -30.66 -5.16 -4.90
N PRO A 96 -30.38 -5.09 -6.21
CA PRO A 96 -29.14 -4.57 -6.78
C PRO A 96 -29.03 -3.04 -6.68
N LEU A 97 -29.33 -2.50 -5.50
CA LEU A 97 -29.32 -1.09 -5.16
C LEU A 97 -28.11 -0.77 -4.28
N LYS A 98 -27.66 0.49 -4.31
CA LYS A 98 -26.67 1.03 -3.39
C LYS A 98 -27.20 2.34 -2.83
N LEU A 99 -27.38 2.41 -1.51
CA LEU A 99 -27.83 3.63 -0.84
C LEU A 99 -26.64 4.56 -0.57
N PRO A 100 -26.65 5.81 -1.07
CA PRO A 100 -25.59 6.77 -0.80
C PRO A 100 -25.54 7.19 0.67
N ARG A 101 -24.33 7.17 1.26
CA ARG A 101 -24.11 7.57 2.66
C ARG A 101 -24.14 9.07 2.91
N ARG A 102 -23.96 9.87 1.85
CA ARG A 102 -23.88 11.34 1.93
C ARG A 102 -25.26 12.00 1.86
N GLY A 103 -26.31 11.21 1.83
CA GLY A 103 -27.68 11.64 1.54
C GLY A 103 -28.02 11.48 0.06
N SER A 104 -29.28 11.18 -0.21
CA SER A 104 -29.84 11.09 -1.56
C SER A 104 -31.37 11.12 -1.49
N THR A 105 -32.04 10.85 -2.61
CA THR A 105 -33.50 10.70 -2.68
C THR A 105 -33.87 9.31 -3.20
N LEU A 106 -34.75 8.63 -2.50
CA LEU A 106 -35.29 7.31 -2.80
C LEU A 106 -36.73 7.46 -3.23
N LEU A 107 -37.07 6.83 -4.35
CA LEU A 107 -38.43 6.78 -4.88
C LEU A 107 -38.94 5.36 -4.83
N LEU A 108 -40.18 5.19 -4.36
CA LEU A 108 -40.97 3.98 -4.56
C LEU A 108 -41.90 4.20 -5.75
N VAL A 109 -41.75 3.38 -6.78
CA VAL A 109 -42.47 3.50 -8.06
C VAL A 109 -43.35 2.27 -8.26
N ALA A 110 -44.57 2.49 -8.74
CA ALA A 110 -45.54 1.44 -9.02
C ALA A 110 -45.08 0.50 -10.17
N PRO A 111 -45.72 -0.66 -10.36
CA PRO A 111 -45.33 -1.62 -11.39
C PRO A 111 -45.39 -1.12 -12.84
N ASP A 112 -46.12 -0.03 -13.09
CA ASP A 112 -46.19 0.67 -14.39
C ASP A 112 -44.89 1.39 -14.76
N GLY A 113 -43.95 1.52 -13.82
CA GLY A 113 -42.66 2.18 -13.99
C GLY A 113 -42.72 3.71 -14.08
N ALA A 114 -43.89 4.32 -13.89
CA ALA A 114 -44.11 5.76 -14.06
C ALA A 114 -44.72 6.43 -12.82
N THR A 115 -45.61 5.74 -12.10
CA THR A 115 -46.32 6.32 -10.96
C THR A 115 -45.45 6.28 -9.70
N VAL A 116 -45.08 7.46 -9.18
CA VAL A 116 -44.36 7.57 -7.89
C VAL A 116 -45.35 7.46 -6.73
N LEU A 117 -45.17 6.45 -5.89
CA LEU A 117 -46.04 6.15 -4.75
C LEU A 117 -45.56 6.78 -3.44
N ASP A 118 -44.24 6.90 -3.28
CA ASP A 118 -43.62 7.54 -2.12
C ASP A 118 -42.23 8.09 -2.49
N VAL A 119 -41.83 9.14 -1.81
CA VAL A 119 -40.53 9.80 -2.01
C VAL A 119 -39.94 10.18 -0.67
N PHE A 120 -38.65 9.91 -0.51
CA PHE A 120 -37.93 10.27 0.70
C PHE A 120 -36.50 10.72 0.42
N THR A 121 -36.12 11.85 0.99
CA THR A 121 -34.76 12.41 0.93
C THR A 121 -34.13 12.35 2.31
N TRP A 122 -32.91 11.82 2.41
CA TRP A 122 -32.17 11.73 3.67
C TRP A 122 -30.85 12.50 3.61
N PRO A 123 -30.33 12.97 4.76
CA PRO A 123 -29.00 13.57 4.86
C PRO A 123 -27.92 12.49 4.98
N ALA A 124 -26.66 12.89 5.20
CA ALA A 124 -25.63 11.93 5.58
C ALA A 124 -25.98 11.28 6.94
N LEU A 125 -25.94 9.94 7.02
CA LEU A 125 -26.21 9.20 8.25
C LEU A 125 -24.92 8.70 8.91
N PRO A 126 -24.76 8.85 10.24
CA PRO A 126 -23.69 8.20 10.98
C PRO A 126 -23.74 6.67 10.86
N PRO A 127 -22.61 5.95 10.99
CA PRO A 127 -22.61 4.49 11.08
C PRO A 127 -23.52 3.99 12.20
N GLY A 128 -24.31 2.94 11.93
CA GLY A 128 -25.26 2.36 12.90
C GLY A 128 -26.57 3.13 13.06
N THR A 129 -26.77 4.26 12.36
CA THR A 129 -28.00 5.05 12.42
C THR A 129 -28.89 4.76 11.22
N SER A 130 -30.18 4.57 11.47
CA SER A 130 -31.23 4.54 10.46
C SER A 130 -32.11 5.78 10.53
N ILE A 131 -32.92 5.97 9.49
CA ILE A 131 -33.90 7.04 9.39
C ILE A 131 -35.22 6.45 8.91
N GLY A 132 -36.31 6.84 9.55
CA GLY A 132 -37.61 6.20 9.35
C GLY A 132 -38.75 7.09 9.78
N ARG A 133 -39.98 6.66 9.49
CA ARG A 133 -41.20 7.34 9.91
C ARG A 133 -41.37 7.25 11.43
N THR A 134 -41.89 8.30 12.07
CA THR A 134 -42.07 8.33 13.54
C THR A 134 -43.19 7.41 14.04
N ALA A 135 -44.08 7.00 13.14
CA ALA A 135 -45.06 5.94 13.30
C ALA A 135 -45.41 5.39 11.92
N ASN A 136 -45.96 4.16 11.84
CA ASN A 136 -46.32 3.54 10.57
C ASN A 136 -47.26 4.45 9.76
N GLY A 137 -46.82 4.83 8.56
CA GLY A 137 -47.56 5.72 7.65
C GLY A 137 -47.55 7.21 8.01
N ALA A 138 -46.91 7.61 9.11
CA ALA A 138 -46.79 9.03 9.50
C ALA A 138 -46.00 9.83 8.47
N ALA A 139 -46.39 11.08 8.22
CA ALA A 139 -45.66 11.98 7.35
C ALA A 139 -44.31 12.42 7.94
N ALA A 140 -44.19 12.44 9.27
CA ALA A 140 -42.98 12.83 9.98
C ALA A 140 -41.92 11.71 9.97
N TRP A 141 -40.67 12.12 9.78
CA TRP A 141 -39.48 11.26 9.83
C TRP A 141 -38.59 11.64 11.01
N GLY A 142 -37.85 10.67 11.53
CA GLY A 142 -36.82 10.89 12.53
C GLY A 142 -35.72 9.84 12.43
N TYR A 143 -34.70 10.01 13.27
CA TYR A 143 -33.53 9.15 13.31
C TYR A 143 -33.66 8.09 14.39
N PHE A 144 -33.03 6.93 14.19
CA PHE A 144 -32.99 5.87 15.17
C PHE A 144 -31.54 5.44 15.41
N ALA A 145 -31.14 5.47 16.69
CA ALA A 145 -29.84 4.95 17.12
C ALA A 145 -29.83 3.41 17.18
N GLU A 146 -31.01 2.80 17.28
CA GLU A 146 -31.27 1.37 17.28
C GLU A 146 -32.21 1.07 16.09
N PRO A 147 -31.66 0.68 14.93
CA PRO A 147 -32.44 0.36 13.74
C PRO A 147 -33.38 -0.83 13.94
N THR A 148 -34.57 -0.81 13.30
CA THR A 148 -35.63 -1.81 13.53
C THR A 148 -36.05 -2.60 12.28
N PRO A 149 -35.12 -3.25 11.54
CA PRO A 149 -35.48 -3.95 10.31
C PRO A 149 -36.48 -5.10 10.58
N GLY A 150 -37.65 -5.01 9.95
CA GLY A 150 -38.74 -5.98 10.03
C GLY A 150 -39.67 -5.80 11.22
N ALA A 151 -39.46 -4.76 12.04
CA ALA A 151 -40.23 -4.47 13.24
C ALA A 151 -40.77 -3.02 13.21
N PRO A 152 -41.79 -2.71 14.03
CA PRO A 152 -42.24 -1.32 14.18
C PRO A 152 -41.12 -0.40 14.68
N ASN A 153 -41.04 0.80 14.09
CA ASN A 153 -40.04 1.80 14.47
C ASN A 153 -40.18 2.18 15.95
N GLY A 154 -39.04 2.30 16.63
CA GLY A 154 -38.96 2.71 18.03
C GLY A 154 -39.22 4.21 18.26
N GLN A 155 -38.62 4.76 19.32
CA GLN A 155 -38.70 6.19 19.59
C GLN A 155 -37.78 6.98 18.66
N ALA A 156 -38.37 7.82 17.81
CA ALA A 156 -37.64 8.68 16.89
C ALA A 156 -36.89 9.81 17.61
N LEU A 157 -35.66 10.05 17.17
CA LEU A 157 -34.80 11.16 17.59
C LEU A 157 -34.86 12.29 16.55
N ALA A 158 -34.76 13.55 17.01
CA ALA A 158 -35.05 14.72 16.20
C ALA A 158 -33.86 15.22 15.37
N ARG A 159 -32.62 14.88 15.77
CA ARG A 159 -31.42 15.44 15.12
C ARG A 159 -30.20 14.53 15.22
N LEU A 160 -29.26 14.77 14.31
CA LEU A 160 -27.91 14.20 14.31
C LEU A 160 -26.93 15.19 14.94
N LEU A 161 -25.96 14.68 15.68
CA LEU A 161 -24.86 15.48 16.23
C LEU A 161 -23.61 15.34 15.36
N ALA A 162 -22.92 16.45 15.12
CA ALA A 162 -21.56 16.42 14.62
C ALA A 162 -20.63 15.80 15.67
N PRO A 163 -19.59 15.04 15.29
CA PRO A 163 -18.58 14.59 16.23
C PRO A 163 -17.80 15.76 16.82
N PRO A 164 -17.25 15.63 18.04
CA PRO A 164 -16.27 16.58 18.53
C PRO A 164 -15.06 16.62 17.61
N ARG A 165 -14.34 17.75 17.59
CA ARG A 165 -13.12 17.89 16.79
C ARG A 165 -11.89 18.02 17.68
N LEU A 166 -10.89 17.17 17.45
CA LEU A 166 -9.58 17.32 18.04
C LEU A 166 -8.91 18.58 17.48
N GLN A 167 -8.53 19.51 18.35
CA GLN A 167 -7.75 20.68 17.99
C GLN A 167 -6.26 20.46 18.26
N ARG A 168 -5.94 19.79 19.37
CA ARG A 168 -4.57 19.48 19.77
C ARG A 168 -4.52 18.18 20.54
N ALA A 169 -3.66 17.25 20.12
CA ALA A 169 -3.46 15.93 20.69
C ALA A 169 -2.34 15.89 21.75
N SER A 170 -2.14 16.96 22.51
CA SER A 170 -1.10 17.03 23.56
C SER A 170 -1.44 16.19 24.80
N VAL A 171 -0.55 16.13 25.80
CA VAL A 171 -0.86 15.60 27.15
C VAL A 171 -2.05 16.31 27.82
N ALA A 172 -2.36 17.53 27.36
CA ALA A 172 -3.59 18.21 27.67
C ALA A 172 -4.46 18.43 26.43
N PRO A 173 -5.13 17.38 25.91
CA PRO A 173 -5.80 17.45 24.62
C PRO A 173 -6.99 18.42 24.64
N VAL A 174 -7.13 19.13 23.51
CA VAL A 174 -8.15 20.17 23.33
C VAL A 174 -9.18 19.70 22.33
N LEU A 175 -10.46 19.67 22.73
CA LEU A 175 -11.59 19.26 21.91
C LEU A 175 -12.54 20.43 21.67
N THR A 176 -13.06 20.53 20.45
CA THR A 176 -14.17 21.42 20.12
C THR A 176 -15.47 20.70 20.43
N VAL A 177 -16.27 21.29 21.32
CA VAL A 177 -17.63 20.82 21.63
C VAL A 177 -18.60 21.29 20.53
N PRO A 178 -19.35 20.39 19.88
CA PRO A 178 -20.38 20.78 18.92
C PRO A 178 -21.49 21.61 19.59
N PRO A 179 -22.07 22.61 18.88
CA PRO A 179 -23.13 23.44 19.45
C PRO A 179 -24.34 22.62 19.94
N GLY A 180 -24.82 22.93 21.16
CA GLY A 180 -26.00 22.29 21.74
C GLY A 180 -25.81 20.82 22.14
N ALA A 181 -24.56 20.39 22.32
CA ALA A 181 -24.19 19.08 22.83
C ALA A 181 -23.20 19.19 24.00
N GLU A 182 -23.07 18.11 24.76
CA GLU A 182 -21.93 17.89 25.65
C GLU A 182 -21.02 16.82 25.06
N VAL A 183 -19.75 16.81 25.45
CA VAL A 183 -18.81 15.77 25.03
C VAL A 183 -18.54 14.83 26.19
N ARG A 184 -18.69 13.52 25.93
CA ARG A 184 -18.29 12.44 26.85
C ARG A 184 -17.06 11.74 26.32
N TYR A 185 -16.20 11.29 27.21
CA TYR A 185 -14.96 10.61 26.85
C TYR A 185 -14.61 9.45 27.77
N THR A 186 -13.77 8.57 27.26
CA THR A 186 -13.17 7.43 27.96
C THR A 186 -11.69 7.36 27.63
N THR A 187 -10.91 6.71 28.50
CA THR A 187 -9.46 6.49 28.34
C THR A 187 -9.06 5.04 28.47
N ASP A 188 -10.04 4.14 28.58
CA ASP A 188 -9.87 2.70 28.79
C ASP A 188 -10.16 1.87 27.53
N GLY A 189 -10.48 2.52 26.42
CA GLY A 189 -10.84 1.87 25.16
C GLY A 189 -12.32 1.50 25.00
N SER A 190 -13.17 1.78 25.98
CA SER A 190 -14.63 1.60 25.86
C SER A 190 -15.30 2.76 25.12
N LEU A 191 -16.42 2.50 24.42
CA LEU A 191 -17.19 3.58 23.77
C LEU A 191 -17.81 4.51 24.83
N PRO A 192 -17.71 5.85 24.68
CA PRO A 192 -18.30 6.77 25.64
C PRO A 192 -19.84 6.66 25.66
N GLN A 193 -20.39 6.60 26.87
CA GLN A 193 -21.81 6.49 27.18
C GLN A 193 -22.29 7.76 27.92
N PRO A 194 -23.61 7.98 28.09
CA PRO A 194 -24.13 9.10 28.87
C PRO A 194 -23.56 9.22 30.29
N GLY A 195 -23.17 8.08 30.91
CA GLY A 195 -22.53 8.04 32.23
C GLY A 195 -21.01 8.25 32.24
N SER A 196 -20.35 8.30 31.07
CA SER A 196 -18.89 8.47 30.98
C SER A 196 -18.44 9.88 31.43
N ALA A 197 -17.14 10.06 31.62
CA ALA A 197 -16.57 11.34 32.04
C ALA A 197 -16.92 12.46 31.05
N ARG A 198 -17.26 13.64 31.58
CA ARG A 198 -17.63 14.81 30.77
C ARG A 198 -16.40 15.65 30.46
N TYR A 199 -16.26 16.07 29.21
CA TYR A 199 -15.24 17.02 28.79
C TYR A 199 -15.70 18.46 29.09
N GLU A 200 -15.08 19.08 30.10
CA GLU A 200 -15.36 20.47 30.51
C GLU A 200 -14.16 21.40 30.31
N ARG A 201 -12.96 20.82 30.27
CA ARG A 201 -11.67 21.51 30.11
C ARG A 201 -10.66 20.54 29.48
N PRO A 202 -9.51 21.03 28.97
CA PRO A 202 -8.46 20.15 28.46
C PRO A 202 -8.12 19.03 29.46
N LEU A 203 -8.08 17.79 28.95
CA LEU A 203 -7.82 16.60 29.78
C LEU A 203 -6.42 16.68 30.38
N GLN A 204 -6.12 15.90 31.41
CA GLN A 204 -4.74 15.72 31.87
C GLN A 204 -4.46 14.23 31.79
N VAL A 205 -3.67 13.83 30.80
CA VAL A 205 -3.40 12.43 30.50
C VAL A 205 -1.90 12.23 30.26
N VAL A 206 -1.41 11.02 30.50
CA VAL A 206 -0.02 10.68 30.20
C VAL A 206 0.15 10.46 28.69
N PRO A 207 1.36 10.70 28.13
CA PRO A 207 1.67 10.34 26.75
C PRO A 207 1.30 8.89 26.43
N GLY A 208 0.71 8.65 25.26
CA GLY A 208 0.24 7.32 24.84
C GLY A 208 -1.18 6.97 25.31
N THR A 209 -1.88 7.85 26.05
CA THR A 209 -3.27 7.58 26.45
C THR A 209 -4.20 7.61 25.25
N LEU A 210 -4.85 6.48 24.95
CA LEU A 210 -5.95 6.43 23.99
C LEU A 210 -7.17 7.14 24.58
N VAL A 211 -7.74 8.08 23.83
CA VAL A 211 -8.95 8.82 24.19
C VAL A 211 -10.01 8.59 23.12
N GLN A 212 -11.20 8.21 23.57
CA GLN A 212 -12.40 8.23 22.74
C GLN A 212 -13.32 9.33 23.21
N ALA A 213 -13.93 10.06 22.27
CA ALA A 213 -14.87 11.11 22.62
C ALA A 213 -16.06 11.14 21.65
N CYS A 214 -17.27 11.30 22.19
CA CYS A 214 -18.49 11.50 21.41
C CYS A 214 -19.29 12.68 21.96
N ALA A 215 -20.16 13.26 21.12
CA ALA A 215 -21.09 14.30 21.50
C ALA A 215 -22.47 13.70 21.79
N LEU A 216 -23.07 14.12 22.89
CA LEU A 216 -24.39 13.70 23.35
C LEU A 216 -25.29 14.91 23.56
N ALA A 217 -26.59 14.73 23.29
CA ALA A 217 -27.61 15.71 23.64
C ALA A 217 -28.98 15.02 23.76
N PRO A 218 -29.88 15.51 24.63
CA PRO A 218 -31.26 15.01 24.67
C PRO A 218 -31.94 15.06 23.30
N GLY A 219 -32.68 14.00 22.97
CA GLY A 219 -33.45 13.89 21.71
C GLY A 219 -32.60 13.82 20.43
N ALA A 220 -31.30 13.54 20.54
CA ALA A 220 -30.39 13.44 19.41
C ALA A 220 -29.69 12.07 19.36
N VAL A 221 -29.34 11.62 18.16
CA VAL A 221 -28.47 10.45 17.99
C VAL A 221 -27.06 10.83 18.47
N PRO A 222 -26.41 10.00 19.32
CA PRO A 222 -25.01 10.19 19.68
C PRO A 222 -24.13 10.37 18.44
N SER A 223 -23.18 11.30 18.47
CA SER A 223 -22.26 11.44 17.35
C SER A 223 -21.38 10.19 17.21
N THR A 224 -20.84 9.94 16.02
CA THR A 224 -19.71 8.99 15.89
C THR A 224 -18.58 9.39 16.84
N ALA A 225 -17.98 8.42 17.52
CA ALA A 225 -16.82 8.66 18.37
C ALA A 225 -15.58 9.00 17.53
N ILE A 226 -14.80 9.98 17.98
CA ILE A 226 -13.42 10.17 17.51
C ILE A 226 -12.48 9.38 18.41
N TRP A 227 -11.39 8.89 17.84
CA TRP A 227 -10.37 8.11 18.54
C TRP A 227 -9.00 8.73 18.27
N PHE A 228 -8.26 9.05 19.32
CA PHE A 228 -6.92 9.61 19.20
C PHE A 228 -6.08 9.24 20.42
N THR A 229 -4.77 9.24 20.25
CA THR A 229 -3.78 9.03 21.29
C THR A 229 -3.14 10.38 21.66
N ALA A 230 -3.14 10.68 22.95
CA ALA A 230 -2.64 11.95 23.48
C ALA A 230 -1.13 11.92 23.73
N GLY A 231 -0.47 13.07 23.55
CA GLY A 231 0.92 13.32 23.91
C GLY A 231 1.96 12.60 23.04
N LEU A 232 1.63 12.28 21.79
CA LEU A 232 2.56 11.63 20.87
C LEU A 232 3.53 12.64 20.21
N PRO A 233 4.73 12.21 19.80
CA PRO A 233 5.61 13.00 18.94
C PRO A 233 4.93 13.33 17.59
N ASP A 234 5.23 14.50 17.01
CA ASP A 234 4.63 14.94 15.74
C ASP A 234 4.90 13.98 14.56
N THR A 235 6.02 13.25 14.60
CA THR A 235 6.39 12.26 13.59
C THR A 235 5.70 10.91 13.77
N ALA A 236 5.05 10.68 14.91
CA ALA A 236 4.44 9.39 15.22
C ALA A 236 3.11 9.21 14.49
N TRP A 237 2.83 7.96 14.12
CA TRP A 237 1.54 7.53 13.60
C TRP A 237 0.86 6.70 14.68
N SER A 238 -0.43 6.96 14.91
CA SER A 238 -1.23 6.13 15.81
C SER A 238 -2.42 5.53 15.08
N LEU A 239 -2.63 4.24 15.26
CA LEU A 239 -3.81 3.54 14.81
C LEU A 239 -4.66 3.15 16.01
N ALA A 240 -5.91 3.54 15.98
CA ALA A 240 -6.88 3.21 17.01
C ALA A 240 -8.04 2.40 16.42
N LEU A 241 -8.46 1.33 17.10
CA LEU A 241 -9.61 0.50 16.73
C LEU A 241 -10.15 -0.24 17.95
N ASP A 242 -11.36 -0.78 17.82
CA ASP A 242 -11.97 -1.59 18.88
C ASP A 242 -11.06 -2.79 19.25
N PRO A 243 -10.72 -2.99 20.54
CA PRO A 243 -9.92 -4.13 20.98
C PRO A 243 -10.52 -5.49 20.57
N ALA A 244 -11.85 -5.63 20.51
CA ALA A 244 -12.50 -6.87 20.06
C ALA A 244 -12.31 -7.09 18.54
N ASP A 245 -12.29 -6.01 17.76
CA ASP A 245 -11.98 -6.07 16.32
C ASP A 245 -10.53 -6.44 16.04
N LEU A 246 -9.63 -6.21 17.00
CA LEU A 246 -8.23 -6.60 16.90
C LEU A 246 -8.00 -8.02 17.44
N HIS A 247 -8.40 -8.30 18.68
CA HIS A 247 -8.02 -9.51 19.44
C HIS A 247 -9.19 -10.39 19.90
N GLY A 248 -10.44 -9.99 19.68
CA GLY A 248 -11.59 -10.82 20.00
C GLY A 248 -11.67 -12.09 19.13
N GLU A 249 -12.69 -12.91 19.33
CA GLU A 249 -12.90 -14.16 18.57
C GLU A 249 -12.99 -13.94 17.06
N GLN A 250 -13.55 -12.80 16.64
CA GLN A 250 -13.57 -12.36 15.24
C GLN A 250 -12.50 -11.30 14.94
N GLY A 251 -11.56 -11.07 15.85
CA GLY A 251 -10.52 -10.07 15.75
C GLY A 251 -9.52 -10.40 14.64
N ILE A 252 -9.08 -9.38 13.88
CA ILE A 252 -8.19 -9.60 12.73
C ILE A 252 -6.80 -10.09 13.11
N ALA A 253 -6.35 -9.88 14.34
CA ALA A 253 -5.04 -10.33 14.84
C ALA A 253 -5.14 -11.61 15.69
N ASP A 254 -6.33 -12.19 15.85
CA ASP A 254 -6.48 -13.41 16.63
C ASP A 254 -5.69 -14.57 16.02
N THR A 255 -4.86 -15.18 16.87
CA THR A 255 -4.02 -16.33 16.51
C THR A 255 -4.69 -17.65 16.85
N ALA A 256 -5.59 -17.69 17.84
CA ALA A 256 -6.24 -18.92 18.27
C ALA A 256 -7.16 -19.49 17.17
N SER A 257 -7.92 -18.63 16.49
CA SER A 257 -8.81 -19.01 15.37
C SER A 257 -8.16 -18.89 13.99
N GLY A 258 -6.86 -18.54 13.96
CA GLY A 258 -6.10 -18.32 12.72
C GLY A 258 -6.54 -17.09 11.91
N ASN A 259 -7.25 -16.14 12.53
CA ASN A 259 -7.83 -14.99 11.84
C ASN A 259 -6.77 -14.08 11.19
N HIS A 260 -5.60 -13.95 11.83
CA HIS A 260 -4.45 -13.20 11.31
C HIS A 260 -3.99 -13.63 9.91
N ALA A 261 -4.29 -14.86 9.47
CA ALA A 261 -3.93 -15.35 8.14
C ALA A 261 -5.02 -15.10 7.08
N ARG A 262 -6.24 -14.77 7.51
CA ARG A 262 -7.41 -14.65 6.63
C ARG A 262 -7.39 -13.34 5.83
N LYS A 263 -8.04 -13.34 4.66
CA LYS A 263 -8.01 -12.24 3.68
C LYS A 263 -9.40 -11.87 3.18
N GLY A 264 -9.50 -10.70 2.56
CA GLY A 264 -10.71 -10.24 1.91
C GLY A 264 -11.52 -9.28 2.78
N ARG A 265 -12.67 -8.84 2.26
CA ARG A 265 -13.45 -7.74 2.85
C ARG A 265 -13.92 -7.99 4.28
N GLN A 266 -14.20 -9.24 4.62
CA GLN A 266 -14.66 -9.68 5.94
C GLN A 266 -13.56 -9.67 7.01
N TRP A 267 -12.28 -9.58 6.63
CA TRP A 267 -11.12 -9.51 7.52
C TRP A 267 -10.51 -8.11 7.55
N GLN A 268 -11.37 -7.11 7.41
CA GLN A 268 -11.00 -5.70 7.52
C GLN A 268 -11.87 -5.04 8.59
N ARG A 269 -11.28 -4.15 9.38
CA ARG A 269 -11.97 -3.45 10.48
C ARG A 269 -11.87 -1.95 10.32
N GLN A 270 -12.76 -1.23 11.00
CA GLN A 270 -12.64 0.22 11.12
C GLN A 270 -11.44 0.51 11.99
N ALA A 271 -10.70 1.54 11.62
CA ALA A 271 -9.74 2.16 12.50
C ALA A 271 -9.69 3.67 12.26
N TRP A 272 -8.98 4.37 13.13
CA TRP A 272 -8.70 5.79 13.04
C TRP A 272 -7.19 5.96 13.03
N LEU A 273 -6.67 6.50 11.93
CA LEU A 273 -5.27 6.87 11.80
C LEU A 273 -5.09 8.31 12.25
N GLN A 274 -4.26 8.51 13.25
CA GLN A 274 -3.82 9.83 13.70
C GLN A 274 -2.38 10.11 13.23
N ARG A 275 -2.17 11.32 12.71
CA ARG A 275 -0.87 11.90 12.36
C ARG A 275 -0.85 13.35 12.84
N GLY A 276 -0.05 13.66 13.86
CA GLY A 276 -0.16 14.91 14.61
C GLY A 276 -1.59 15.09 15.17
N ASP A 277 -2.21 16.23 14.88
CA ASP A 277 -3.59 16.54 15.31
C ASP A 277 -4.67 16.05 14.34
N ARG A 278 -4.28 15.48 13.19
CA ARG A 278 -5.22 15.01 12.18
C ARG A 278 -5.58 13.56 12.42
N VAL A 279 -6.87 13.30 12.60
CA VAL A 279 -7.45 11.95 12.74
C VAL A 279 -8.33 11.65 11.54
N GLU A 280 -8.10 10.53 10.88
CA GLU A 280 -8.82 10.12 9.68
C GLU A 280 -9.28 8.66 9.78
N PRO A 281 -10.51 8.35 9.33
CA PRO A 281 -11.01 6.99 9.38
C PRO A 281 -10.44 6.16 8.23
N VAL A 282 -9.99 4.95 8.54
CA VAL A 282 -9.37 4.00 7.60
C VAL A 282 -9.90 2.60 7.83
N GLY A 283 -9.81 1.76 6.81
CA GLY A 283 -9.88 0.31 7.01
C GLY A 283 -8.51 -0.23 7.41
N VAL A 284 -8.48 -1.25 8.25
CA VAL A 284 -7.26 -1.97 8.61
C VAL A 284 -7.42 -3.47 8.38
N SER A 285 -6.36 -4.14 7.93
CA SER A 285 -6.24 -5.60 7.93
C SER A 285 -4.81 -6.05 8.15
N ILE A 286 -4.60 -7.27 8.62
CA ILE A 286 -3.26 -7.85 8.77
C ILE A 286 -2.59 -8.06 7.39
N ALA A 287 -1.29 -7.75 7.32
CA ALA A 287 -0.47 -7.85 6.12
C ALA A 287 0.77 -8.77 6.35
N GLY A 288 1.40 -9.22 5.25
CA GLY A 288 2.59 -10.10 5.30
C GLY A 288 2.28 -11.52 4.81
N SER A 289 3.04 -12.53 5.22
CA SER A 289 2.69 -13.94 5.07
C SER A 289 3.16 -14.71 6.31
N GLY A 290 4.45 -15.05 6.37
CA GLY A 290 5.06 -15.72 7.52
C GLY A 290 5.09 -14.86 8.79
N SER A 291 5.20 -13.53 8.66
CA SER A 291 5.29 -12.61 9.79
C SER A 291 3.95 -12.26 10.46
N ARG A 292 2.82 -12.78 9.95
CA ARG A 292 1.47 -12.37 10.43
C ARG A 292 1.14 -12.88 11.83
N SER A 293 1.82 -13.95 12.26
CA SER A 293 1.67 -14.56 13.58
C SER A 293 2.60 -13.96 14.64
N LEU A 294 3.59 -13.16 14.24
CA LEU A 294 4.53 -12.52 15.17
C LEU A 294 3.81 -11.48 16.05
N PRO A 295 4.30 -11.21 17.28
CA PRO A 295 3.75 -10.15 18.13
C PRO A 295 3.70 -8.78 17.42
N LYS A 296 4.80 -8.39 16.77
CA LYS A 296 4.89 -7.18 15.94
C LYS A 296 4.40 -7.45 14.52
N ARG A 297 3.24 -6.90 14.14
CA ARG A 297 2.51 -7.26 12.90
C ARG A 297 2.50 -6.15 11.87
N ASN A 298 2.47 -6.53 10.59
CA ASN A 298 2.23 -5.57 9.51
C ASN A 298 0.73 -5.28 9.34
N PHE A 299 0.39 -4.08 8.91
CA PHE A 299 -0.98 -3.67 8.64
C PHE A 299 -1.13 -3.07 7.24
N HIS A 300 -2.20 -3.45 6.54
CA HIS A 300 -2.70 -2.66 5.42
C HIS A 300 -3.63 -1.58 5.94
N LEU A 301 -3.42 -0.34 5.51
CA LEU A 301 -4.35 0.78 5.73
C LEU A 301 -5.09 1.10 4.43
N LEU A 302 -6.41 1.24 4.52
CA LEU A 302 -7.32 1.23 3.39
C LEU A 302 -8.26 2.44 3.43
N VAL A 303 -7.97 3.46 2.64
CA VAL A 303 -8.88 4.60 2.44
C VAL A 303 -9.96 4.17 1.45
N ARG A 304 -11.17 3.93 1.97
CA ARG A 304 -12.35 3.52 1.19
C ARG A 304 -13.60 4.17 1.77
N ASP A 305 -14.56 4.51 0.92
CA ASP A 305 -15.87 5.07 1.31
C ASP A 305 -16.59 4.27 2.40
N ARG A 306 -16.47 2.94 2.38
CA ARG A 306 -17.12 2.08 3.40
C ARG A 306 -16.60 2.32 4.83
N PHE A 307 -15.36 2.80 4.94
CA PHE A 307 -14.72 3.22 6.18
C PHE A 307 -14.75 4.74 6.33
N THR A 308 -15.55 5.46 5.52
CA THR A 308 -15.66 6.93 5.49
C THR A 308 -14.37 7.69 5.10
N GLY A 309 -13.34 7.00 4.63
CA GLY A 309 -12.09 7.62 4.16
C GLY A 309 -12.27 8.35 2.83
N MET A 310 -11.88 9.63 2.76
CA MET A 310 -12.17 10.52 1.62
C MET A 310 -10.97 10.80 0.70
N GLY A 311 -9.75 10.78 1.23
CA GLY A 311 -8.55 11.22 0.51
C GLY A 311 -7.34 10.33 0.77
N PRO A 312 -6.36 10.30 -0.15
CA PRO A 312 -5.14 9.55 0.06
C PRO A 312 -4.38 10.07 1.29
N ILE A 313 -3.66 9.18 1.95
CA ILE A 313 -2.80 9.51 3.09
C ILE A 313 -1.41 9.84 2.55
N ALA A 314 -0.93 11.04 2.89
CA ALA A 314 0.41 11.49 2.53
C ALA A 314 1.48 10.78 3.37
N LEU A 315 2.55 10.36 2.71
CA LEU A 315 3.82 10.01 3.33
C LEU A 315 4.68 11.28 3.53
N PRO A 316 5.68 11.23 4.43
CA PRO A 316 6.64 12.32 4.65
C PRO A 316 7.37 12.83 3.39
N ASP A 317 7.52 12.01 2.35
CA ASP A 317 8.11 12.40 1.06
C ASP A 317 7.14 13.20 0.16
N GLY A 318 5.90 13.44 0.62
CA GLY A 318 4.85 14.14 -0.11
C GLY A 318 4.01 13.25 -1.03
N SER A 319 4.41 12.00 -1.27
CA SER A 319 3.59 11.04 -2.01
C SER A 319 2.32 10.69 -1.23
N ALA A 320 1.21 10.38 -1.91
CA ALA A 320 -0.06 10.12 -1.24
C ALA A 320 -0.78 8.91 -1.81
N TRP A 321 -1.26 8.04 -0.91
CA TRP A 321 -1.79 6.71 -1.28
C TRP A 321 -3.10 6.40 -0.60
N ARG A 322 -4.01 5.70 -1.29
CA ARG A 322 -5.25 5.17 -0.68
C ARG A 322 -5.06 3.80 -0.05
N THR A 323 -3.96 3.12 -0.36
CA THR A 323 -3.65 1.78 0.14
C THR A 323 -2.21 1.76 0.62
N LEU A 324 -2.00 1.73 1.94
CA LEU A 324 -0.67 1.71 2.54
C LEU A 324 -0.37 0.38 3.20
N LEU A 325 0.91 0.10 3.33
CA LEU A 325 1.47 -0.94 4.18
C LEU A 325 2.23 -0.23 5.31
N LEU A 326 1.83 -0.50 6.55
CA LEU A 326 2.68 -0.30 7.72
C LEU A 326 3.46 -1.59 7.90
N ARG A 327 4.72 -1.57 7.49
CA ARG A 327 5.63 -2.70 7.57
C ARG A 327 6.42 -2.64 8.88
N ALA A 328 6.35 -3.73 9.64
CA ALA A 328 6.95 -3.88 10.95
C ALA A 328 8.45 -4.23 10.92
N ASP A 329 8.92 -4.83 9.81
CA ASP A 329 10.26 -5.42 9.69
C ASP A 329 10.64 -6.27 10.91
N ALA A 330 9.68 -7.11 11.32
CA ALA A 330 9.73 -7.82 12.60
C ALA A 330 10.70 -9.01 12.60
N THR A 331 11.03 -9.55 11.44
CA THR A 331 12.01 -10.64 11.31
C THR A 331 13.43 -10.15 11.61
N PRO A 332 14.32 -11.01 12.16
CA PRO A 332 15.72 -10.65 12.38
C PRO A 332 16.36 -10.02 11.14
N HIS A 333 17.17 -8.97 11.35
CA HIS A 333 17.91 -8.22 10.32
C HIS A 333 17.06 -7.45 9.29
N ALA A 334 15.73 -7.56 9.36
CA ALA A 334 14.89 -7.20 8.23
C ALA A 334 14.91 -5.72 7.89
N PHE A 335 14.94 -4.83 8.89
CA PHE A 335 14.94 -3.40 8.66
C PHE A 335 16.19 -2.96 7.88
N LEU A 336 17.39 -3.24 8.41
CA LEU A 336 18.64 -2.80 7.79
C LEU A 336 18.84 -3.43 6.42
N ARG A 337 18.58 -4.73 6.25
CA ARG A 337 18.73 -5.41 4.95
C ARG A 337 17.79 -4.87 3.89
N ASN A 338 16.51 -4.68 4.23
CA ASN A 338 15.53 -4.12 3.29
C ASN A 338 15.89 -2.68 2.89
N VAL A 339 16.24 -1.83 3.85
CA VAL A 339 16.59 -0.42 3.58
C VAL A 339 17.92 -0.32 2.82
N PHE A 340 18.88 -1.19 3.13
CA PHE A 340 20.15 -1.27 2.40
C PHE A 340 19.93 -1.60 0.93
N MET A 341 19.20 -2.68 0.62
CA MET A 341 18.94 -3.04 -0.79
C MET A 341 18.08 -2.02 -1.52
N HIS A 342 17.17 -1.35 -0.82
CA HIS A 342 16.40 -0.24 -1.38
C HIS A 342 17.33 0.91 -1.83
N GLU A 343 18.28 1.32 -0.99
CA GLU A 343 19.24 2.37 -1.33
C GLU A 343 20.28 1.93 -2.37
N VAL A 344 20.68 0.65 -2.36
CA VAL A 344 21.52 0.07 -3.42
C VAL A 344 20.81 0.16 -4.78
N ALA A 345 19.53 -0.17 -4.86
CA ALA A 345 18.77 -0.08 -6.11
C ALA A 345 18.77 1.35 -6.69
N HIS A 346 18.52 2.36 -5.85
CA HIS A 346 18.59 3.77 -6.23
C HIS A 346 19.99 4.20 -6.69
N ARG A 347 21.03 3.78 -5.96
CA ARG A 347 22.43 4.11 -6.29
C ARG A 347 22.96 3.37 -7.51
N SER A 348 22.29 2.30 -7.93
CA SER A 348 22.63 1.51 -9.11
C SER A 348 21.84 1.89 -10.35
N GLY A 349 21.17 3.05 -10.36
CA GLY A 349 20.53 3.60 -11.56
C GLY A 349 19.07 3.16 -11.76
N ASP A 350 18.38 2.71 -10.70
CA ASP A 350 16.94 2.44 -10.72
C ASP A 350 16.48 1.44 -11.80
N ARG A 351 17.36 0.49 -12.17
CA ARG A 351 17.02 -0.59 -13.12
C ARG A 351 15.97 -1.56 -12.56
N VAL A 352 15.77 -1.60 -11.25
CA VAL A 352 14.62 -2.26 -10.60
C VAL A 352 13.80 -1.26 -9.81
N ASP A 353 12.48 -1.44 -9.80
CA ASP A 353 11.59 -0.56 -9.05
C ASP A 353 11.57 -0.93 -7.57
N VAL A 354 11.64 0.09 -6.70
CA VAL A 354 11.48 -0.07 -5.26
C VAL A 354 10.38 0.84 -4.73
N GLN A 355 9.59 0.35 -3.78
CA GLN A 355 8.51 1.14 -3.18
C GLN A 355 9.07 2.30 -2.35
N PRO A 356 8.58 3.54 -2.52
CA PRO A 356 8.94 4.62 -1.62
C PRO A 356 8.50 4.27 -0.20
N TRP A 357 9.21 4.79 0.79
CA TRP A 357 8.90 4.50 2.18
C TRP A 357 9.29 5.66 3.09
N ALA A 358 8.67 5.69 4.25
CA ALA A 358 9.09 6.57 5.34
C ALA A 358 9.08 5.84 6.66
N MET A 359 10.06 6.17 7.50
CA MET A 359 10.15 5.67 8.86
C MET A 359 9.12 6.37 9.75
N VAL A 360 8.34 5.61 10.52
CA VAL A 360 7.34 6.15 11.45
C VAL A 360 7.40 5.40 12.78
N PRO A 361 7.56 6.10 13.92
CA PRO A 361 7.20 5.56 15.23
C PRO A 361 5.70 5.24 15.23
N PHE A 362 5.33 4.05 15.67
CA PHE A 362 3.96 3.57 15.54
C PHE A 362 3.34 3.21 16.89
N PHE A 363 2.10 3.65 17.10
CA PHE A 363 1.30 3.33 18.29
C PHE A 363 0.00 2.64 17.87
N LEU A 364 -0.37 1.57 18.58
CA LEU A 364 -1.61 0.83 18.35
C LEU A 364 -2.43 0.84 19.64
N ASN A 365 -3.63 1.44 19.59
CA ASN A 365 -4.49 1.62 20.76
C ASN A 365 -3.75 2.25 21.96
N GLY A 366 -2.90 3.25 21.69
CA GLY A 366 -2.08 3.92 22.70
C GLY A 366 -0.77 3.21 23.08
N ALA A 367 -0.64 1.91 22.79
CA ALA A 367 0.57 1.16 23.09
C ALA A 367 1.65 1.38 22.03
N ASP A 368 2.87 1.70 22.47
CA ASP A 368 4.05 1.79 21.61
C ASP A 368 4.33 0.44 20.93
N GLN A 369 4.40 0.46 19.59
CA GLN A 369 4.73 -0.68 18.76
C GLN A 369 6.14 -0.60 18.19
N GLY A 370 6.88 0.48 18.49
CA GLY A 370 8.21 0.74 18.00
C GLY A 370 8.22 1.24 16.55
N LEU A 371 9.22 0.80 15.79
CA LEU A 371 9.56 1.34 14.48
C LEU A 371 8.84 0.61 13.35
N TYR A 372 8.21 1.37 12.45
CA TYR A 372 7.58 0.86 11.24
C TYR A 372 8.05 1.64 10.01
N ARG A 373 7.92 1.02 8.83
CA ARG A 373 7.98 1.71 7.54
C ARG A 373 6.57 1.87 6.99
N ALA A 374 6.16 3.11 6.76
CA ALA A 374 4.96 3.44 6.00
C ALA A 374 5.30 3.45 4.51
N MET A 375 4.60 2.64 3.73
CA MET A 375 4.86 2.41 2.31
C MET A 375 3.54 2.40 1.55
N PRO A 376 3.47 2.72 0.24
CA PRO A 376 2.33 2.31 -0.55
C PRO A 376 2.22 0.79 -0.53
N SER A 377 1.04 0.23 -0.77
CA SER A 377 0.94 -1.20 -1.06
C SER A 377 1.53 -1.51 -2.43
N LYS A 378 2.21 -2.66 -2.56
CA LYS A 378 2.85 -3.16 -3.81
C LYS A 378 1.89 -3.55 -4.95
N GLY A 379 0.72 -2.91 -5.00
CA GLY A 379 -0.35 -3.19 -5.94
C GLY A 379 -0.41 -2.20 -7.10
N LYS A 380 -1.49 -2.31 -7.89
CA LYS A 380 -1.71 -1.48 -9.09
C LYS A 380 -1.68 0.03 -8.82
N GLU A 381 -2.06 0.49 -7.63
CA GLU A 381 -2.06 1.92 -7.31
C GLU A 381 -0.65 2.52 -7.43
N TRP A 382 0.33 1.90 -6.77
CA TRP A 382 1.73 2.32 -6.87
C TRP A 382 2.31 2.06 -8.25
N LEU A 383 2.08 0.89 -8.84
CA LEU A 383 2.63 0.56 -10.15
C LEU A 383 2.12 1.50 -11.27
N ARG A 384 0.87 1.98 -11.19
CA ARG A 384 0.37 3.02 -12.11
C ARG A 384 1.08 4.35 -11.93
N SER A 385 1.53 4.69 -10.73
CA SER A 385 2.29 5.93 -10.51
C SER A 385 3.62 5.94 -11.28
N LEU A 386 4.24 4.76 -11.42
CA LEU A 386 5.44 4.55 -12.25
C LEU A 386 5.14 4.69 -13.75
N ASN A 387 3.87 4.59 -14.15
CA ASN A 387 3.39 4.76 -15.52
C ASN A 387 2.55 6.03 -15.70
N HIS A 388 2.89 7.12 -14.99
CA HIS A 388 2.21 8.42 -15.11
C HIS A 388 0.68 8.36 -14.87
N GLY A 389 0.22 7.44 -14.04
CA GLY A 389 -1.20 7.21 -13.74
C GLY A 389 -1.94 6.35 -14.77
N LEU A 390 -1.29 5.95 -15.86
CA LEU A 390 -1.87 5.13 -16.91
C LEU A 390 -2.02 3.66 -16.47
N PRO A 391 -2.90 2.87 -17.12
CA PRO A 391 -3.06 1.45 -16.82
C PRO A 391 -1.74 0.68 -16.85
N VAL A 392 -1.67 -0.39 -16.06
CA VAL A 392 -0.53 -1.32 -16.02
C VAL A 392 -1.03 -2.75 -15.90
N GLU A 393 -0.27 -3.67 -16.47
CA GLU A 393 -0.36 -5.10 -16.21
C GLU A 393 0.60 -5.46 -15.09
N VAL A 394 0.20 -6.38 -14.21
CA VAL A 394 1.01 -6.79 -13.05
C VAL A 394 1.05 -8.30 -13.02
N MET A 395 2.26 -8.84 -12.98
CA MET A 395 2.49 -10.25 -12.79
C MET A 395 2.47 -10.54 -11.28
N ASP A 396 1.60 -11.46 -10.88
CA ASP A 396 1.55 -11.94 -9.49
C ASP A 396 1.90 -13.44 -9.47
N PRO A 397 3.10 -13.83 -9.02
CA PRO A 397 3.51 -15.24 -8.99
C PRO A 397 2.66 -16.09 -8.03
N THR A 398 1.88 -15.45 -7.15
CA THR A 398 0.98 -16.13 -6.20
C THR A 398 -0.43 -16.36 -6.75
N ALA A 399 -0.74 -15.85 -7.95
CA ALA A 399 -2.02 -16.12 -8.60
C ALA A 399 -2.06 -17.58 -9.08
N SER A 400 -3.10 -18.32 -8.68
CA SER A 400 -3.36 -19.71 -9.07
C SER A 400 -3.77 -19.89 -10.53
N ASP A 401 -3.65 -18.83 -11.35
CA ASP A 401 -4.20 -18.80 -12.68
C ASP A 401 -3.19 -19.38 -13.69
N THR A 402 -3.46 -20.60 -14.14
CA THR A 402 -2.68 -21.31 -15.17
C THR A 402 -2.88 -20.75 -16.58
N THR A 403 -3.68 -19.70 -16.74
CA THR A 403 -3.93 -19.07 -18.03
C THR A 403 -2.99 -17.87 -18.28
N ALA A 404 -1.96 -18.13 -19.10
CA ALA A 404 -1.08 -17.16 -19.80
C ALA A 404 -0.34 -16.06 -18.99
N THR A 405 -0.54 -15.94 -17.68
CA THR A 405 0.09 -14.94 -16.80
C THR A 405 0.60 -15.52 -15.47
N GLY A 406 0.34 -16.80 -15.21
CA GLY A 406 0.77 -17.51 -14.00
C GLY A 406 1.99 -18.37 -14.23
N ARG A 407 3.02 -18.09 -13.43
CA ARG A 407 4.38 -18.66 -13.43
C ARG A 407 5.24 -18.20 -14.60
N LEU A 408 6.46 -17.84 -14.24
CA LEU A 408 7.60 -17.48 -15.07
C LEU A 408 8.05 -18.60 -16.05
N SER A 409 7.24 -19.66 -16.21
CA SER A 409 7.41 -20.74 -17.18
C SER A 409 7.45 -20.25 -18.62
N TRP A 410 6.93 -19.05 -18.90
CA TRP A 410 6.97 -18.45 -20.24
C TRP A 410 8.41 -18.18 -20.73
N PHE A 411 9.35 -17.83 -19.85
CA PHE A 411 10.75 -17.64 -20.26
C PHE A 411 11.38 -18.96 -20.69
N GLY A 412 11.07 -20.05 -19.98
CA GLY A 412 11.47 -21.40 -20.34
C GLY A 412 10.78 -21.94 -21.61
N SER A 413 9.48 -21.66 -21.78
CA SER A 413 8.72 -22.15 -22.95
C SER A 413 8.93 -21.34 -24.22
N ALA A 414 9.15 -20.03 -24.13
CA ALA A 414 9.47 -19.18 -25.28
C ALA A 414 10.82 -19.56 -25.90
N ARG A 415 11.81 -19.97 -25.11
CA ARG A 415 13.09 -20.48 -25.64
C ARG A 415 13.01 -21.92 -26.15
N ALA A 416 12.26 -22.80 -25.49
CA ALA A 416 12.04 -24.17 -25.98
C ALA A 416 11.38 -24.20 -27.37
N GLY A 417 10.66 -23.14 -27.75
CA GLY A 417 10.07 -22.94 -29.07
C GLY A 417 11.00 -22.34 -30.15
N GLY A 418 12.28 -22.11 -29.86
CA GLY A 418 13.25 -21.62 -30.84
C GLY A 418 13.09 -20.13 -31.22
N HIS A 419 12.45 -19.32 -30.37
CA HIS A 419 12.37 -17.89 -30.61
C HIS A 419 13.73 -17.21 -30.40
N ALA A 420 14.20 -16.48 -31.41
CA ALA A 420 15.46 -15.74 -31.42
C ALA A 420 15.54 -14.69 -30.29
N GLU A 421 16.77 -14.24 -29.94
CA GLU A 421 17.06 -13.17 -28.95
C GLU A 421 16.19 -11.91 -29.16
N ASP A 422 15.88 -11.56 -30.42
CA ASP A 422 14.96 -10.48 -30.84
C ASP A 422 13.55 -10.55 -30.22
N SER A 423 13.15 -11.70 -29.68
CA SER A 423 11.85 -11.89 -29.03
C SER A 423 11.84 -11.52 -27.54
N LEU A 424 12.97 -11.63 -26.83
CA LEU A 424 13.05 -11.36 -25.39
C LEU A 424 13.17 -9.86 -25.09
N ASP A 425 13.96 -9.12 -25.85
CA ASP A 425 14.11 -7.66 -25.73
C ASP A 425 12.80 -6.90 -26.01
N ARG A 426 11.90 -7.50 -26.79
CA ARG A 426 10.56 -6.96 -27.04
C ARG A 426 9.60 -7.17 -25.86
N LEU A 427 9.85 -8.18 -25.03
CA LEU A 427 8.98 -8.57 -23.93
C LEU A 427 9.51 -8.12 -22.57
N LEU A 428 10.82 -7.96 -22.43
CA LEU A 428 11.51 -7.73 -21.17
C LEU A 428 12.37 -6.50 -21.21
N ASP A 429 12.36 -5.77 -20.10
CA ASP A 429 13.45 -4.89 -19.75
C ASP A 429 14.62 -5.77 -19.27
N VAL A 430 15.52 -6.13 -20.19
CA VAL A 430 16.68 -6.99 -19.89
C VAL A 430 17.58 -6.36 -18.84
N GLU A 431 17.76 -5.05 -18.84
CA GLU A 431 18.56 -4.37 -17.83
C GLU A 431 17.96 -4.53 -16.43
N SER A 432 16.64 -4.46 -16.32
CA SER A 432 15.92 -4.72 -15.07
C SER A 432 16.07 -6.15 -14.58
N LEU A 433 15.99 -7.12 -15.50
CA LEU A 433 16.17 -8.54 -15.18
C LEU A 433 17.60 -8.83 -14.68
N LEU A 434 18.61 -8.31 -15.37
CA LEU A 434 20.01 -8.50 -15.01
C LEU A 434 20.33 -7.85 -13.65
N GLU A 435 19.74 -6.69 -13.34
CA GLU A 435 19.89 -6.06 -12.03
C GLU A 435 19.28 -6.93 -10.91
N LEU A 436 18.05 -7.42 -11.12
CA LEU A 436 17.42 -8.34 -10.18
C LEU A 436 18.28 -9.59 -9.98
N ALA A 437 18.82 -10.16 -11.06
CA ALA A 437 19.72 -11.32 -10.99
C ALA A 437 20.98 -11.04 -10.16
N CYS A 438 21.59 -9.87 -10.35
CA CYS A 438 22.75 -9.48 -9.55
C CYS A 438 22.39 -9.32 -8.07
N PHE A 439 21.26 -8.70 -7.74
CA PHE A 439 20.85 -8.48 -6.35
C PHE A 439 20.43 -9.77 -5.65
N ASP A 440 19.70 -10.65 -6.33
CA ASP A 440 19.30 -11.95 -5.79
C ASP A 440 20.50 -12.85 -5.56
N LEU A 441 21.46 -12.87 -6.49
CA LEU A 441 22.72 -13.60 -6.31
C LEU A 441 23.56 -13.00 -5.17
N TRP A 442 23.69 -11.67 -5.13
CA TRP A 442 24.51 -10.98 -4.14
C TRP A 442 23.99 -11.16 -2.71
N THR A 443 22.68 -11.00 -2.51
CA THR A 443 22.03 -11.29 -1.22
C THR A 443 21.94 -12.79 -0.93
N GLY A 444 21.92 -13.61 -1.98
CA GLY A 444 21.66 -15.04 -1.91
C GLY A 444 20.32 -15.39 -1.32
N ARG A 445 19.32 -14.49 -1.40
CA ARG A 445 18.06 -14.69 -0.68
C ARG A 445 17.39 -16.02 -1.03
N ALA A 446 16.91 -16.72 -0.01
CA ALA A 446 16.42 -18.09 -0.15
C ALA A 446 15.05 -18.18 -0.86
N ASP A 447 14.26 -17.12 -0.76
CA ASP A 447 12.87 -17.01 -1.20
C ASP A 447 12.73 -16.22 -2.53
N HIS A 448 13.78 -16.26 -3.34
CA HIS A 448 13.91 -15.40 -4.50
C HIS A 448 12.82 -15.58 -5.57
N ASP A 449 12.35 -16.81 -5.69
CA ASP A 449 11.31 -17.31 -6.59
C ASP A 449 9.89 -16.94 -6.14
N ILE A 450 9.67 -16.75 -4.84
CA ILE A 450 8.36 -16.40 -4.26
C ILE A 450 8.20 -14.89 -4.15
N ASN A 451 9.26 -14.20 -3.75
CA ASN A 451 9.28 -12.74 -3.57
C ASN A 451 9.70 -12.04 -4.87
N VAL A 452 8.97 -12.31 -5.94
CA VAL A 452 9.13 -11.68 -7.25
C VAL A 452 7.86 -10.97 -7.70
N ARG A 453 8.01 -9.80 -8.33
CA ARG A 453 6.89 -9.06 -8.93
C ARG A 453 7.41 -8.31 -10.13
N ALA A 454 6.60 -8.28 -11.18
CA ALA A 454 6.90 -7.50 -12.37
C ALA A 454 5.64 -6.77 -12.84
N TRP A 455 5.84 -5.68 -13.58
CA TRP A 455 4.77 -4.91 -14.17
C TRP A 455 5.17 -4.42 -15.57
N ARG A 456 4.19 -3.99 -16.35
CA ARG A 456 4.41 -3.30 -17.63
C ARG A 456 3.28 -2.34 -17.97
N PRO A 457 3.53 -1.30 -18.77
CA PRO A 457 2.48 -0.65 -19.56
C PRO A 457 1.80 -1.66 -20.52
N PRO A 458 0.56 -1.43 -20.97
CA PRO A 458 -0.03 -2.21 -22.04
C PRO A 458 0.89 -2.21 -23.27
N GLN A 459 1.23 -3.39 -23.78
CA GLN A 459 2.19 -3.58 -24.90
C GLN A 459 3.64 -3.14 -24.59
N GLY A 460 3.95 -2.79 -23.34
CA GLY A 460 5.31 -2.48 -22.90
C GLY A 460 6.11 -3.73 -22.51
N ARG A 461 7.32 -3.48 -22.01
CA ARG A 461 8.23 -4.52 -21.52
C ARG A 461 8.03 -4.77 -20.03
N TRP A 462 8.17 -6.01 -19.60
CA TRP A 462 8.13 -6.38 -18.19
C TRP A 462 9.37 -5.85 -17.47
N ARG A 463 9.12 -5.18 -16.35
CA ARG A 463 10.13 -4.61 -15.45
C ARG A 463 9.89 -5.11 -14.03
N TRP A 464 10.97 -5.34 -13.28
CA TRP A 464 10.89 -6.01 -11.98
C TRP A 464 10.86 -5.03 -10.81
N VAL A 465 10.15 -5.45 -9.78
CA VAL A 465 10.07 -4.79 -8.48
C VAL A 465 10.92 -5.55 -7.48
N LEU A 466 11.81 -4.85 -6.80
CA LEU A 466 12.58 -5.36 -5.67
C LEU A 466 11.81 -5.12 -4.36
N TYR A 467 11.48 -6.20 -3.64
CA TYR A 467 10.80 -6.12 -2.35
C TYR A 467 11.08 -7.36 -1.50
N ASP A 468 10.95 -7.21 -0.17
CA ASP A 468 11.13 -8.31 0.80
C ASP A 468 12.54 -8.93 0.74
N MET A 469 13.55 -8.09 0.93
CA MET A 469 14.97 -8.43 0.77
C MET A 469 15.64 -8.70 2.12
N ASP A 470 15.00 -9.42 3.05
CA ASP A 470 15.54 -9.66 4.39
C ASP A 470 16.17 -11.05 4.63
N LEU A 471 15.79 -12.08 3.88
CA LEU A 471 16.24 -13.47 4.07
C LEU A 471 17.55 -13.79 3.33
N TRP A 472 18.62 -13.03 3.60
CA TRP A 472 19.93 -13.24 2.96
C TRP A 472 20.57 -14.55 3.41
N ALA A 473 21.29 -15.19 2.50
CA ALA A 473 22.13 -16.33 2.82
C ALA A 473 23.42 -15.89 3.54
N PRO A 474 24.09 -16.82 4.26
CA PRO A 474 25.44 -16.58 4.75
C PRO A 474 26.40 -16.16 3.62
N PRO A 475 27.46 -15.40 3.92
CA PRO A 475 28.32 -14.85 2.88
C PRO A 475 29.03 -15.91 2.03
N ASP A 476 29.36 -17.05 2.64
CA ASP A 476 30.01 -18.23 2.06
C ASP A 476 29.04 -19.26 1.44
N ASP A 477 27.72 -18.99 1.45
CA ASP A 477 26.72 -19.89 0.84
C ASP A 477 27.03 -20.14 -0.64
N HIS A 478 26.90 -21.40 -1.07
CA HIS A 478 26.99 -21.83 -2.48
C HIS A 478 25.75 -21.41 -3.29
N THR A 479 25.38 -20.14 -3.18
CA THR A 479 24.16 -19.55 -3.74
C THR A 479 24.06 -19.77 -5.25
N LEU A 480 25.16 -19.63 -5.99
CA LEU A 480 25.12 -19.81 -7.44
C LEU A 480 24.73 -21.25 -7.80
N ALA A 481 25.32 -22.23 -7.13
CA ALA A 481 24.99 -23.64 -7.35
C ALA A 481 23.54 -23.93 -6.94
N ARG A 482 23.07 -23.35 -5.82
CA ARG A 482 21.68 -23.50 -5.37
C ARG A 482 20.68 -22.91 -6.37
N MET A 483 20.87 -21.68 -6.81
CA MET A 483 19.97 -21.02 -7.78
C MET A 483 20.03 -21.68 -9.16
N CYS A 484 21.20 -22.15 -9.59
CA CYS A 484 21.34 -22.88 -10.86
C CYS A 484 20.84 -24.34 -10.79
N GLY A 485 20.67 -24.88 -9.59
CA GLY A 485 20.20 -26.26 -9.36
C GLY A 485 18.68 -26.43 -9.43
N SER A 486 17.90 -25.33 -9.54
CA SER A 486 16.45 -25.43 -9.63
C SER A 486 16.02 -26.14 -10.92
N MET A 487 15.14 -27.13 -10.79
CA MET A 487 14.56 -27.86 -11.93
C MET A 487 13.47 -27.07 -12.67
N LEU A 488 13.01 -25.96 -12.09
CA LEU A 488 11.99 -25.10 -12.68
C LEU A 488 12.61 -23.77 -13.11
N PRO A 489 12.17 -23.18 -14.24
CA PRO A 489 12.54 -21.81 -14.59
C PRO A 489 11.88 -20.84 -13.59
N GLU A 490 12.68 -20.32 -12.66
CA GLU A 490 12.29 -19.35 -11.64
C GLU A 490 13.01 -18.01 -11.86
N ALA A 491 12.35 -16.89 -11.54
CA ALA A 491 13.03 -15.60 -11.57
C ALA A 491 14.14 -15.59 -10.52
N PRO A 492 15.31 -15.02 -10.82
CA PRO A 492 15.59 -14.14 -11.96
C PRO A 492 16.10 -14.86 -13.21
N PHE A 493 15.84 -16.16 -13.36
CA PHE A 493 16.26 -17.00 -14.50
C PHE A 493 17.78 -17.10 -14.65
N LEU A 494 18.47 -17.13 -13.52
CA LEU A 494 19.93 -17.21 -13.48
C LEU A 494 20.50 -18.39 -14.29
N PRO A 495 19.95 -19.63 -14.24
CA PRO A 495 20.45 -20.71 -15.10
C PRO A 495 20.38 -20.35 -16.60
N GLN A 496 19.31 -19.71 -17.05
CA GLN A 496 19.12 -19.37 -18.45
C GLN A 496 19.95 -18.15 -18.88
N ILE A 497 20.10 -17.15 -18.01
CA ILE A 497 21.01 -16.01 -18.22
C ILE A 497 22.44 -16.53 -18.43
N LEU A 498 22.88 -17.48 -17.61
CA LEU A 498 24.24 -18.03 -17.70
C LEU A 498 24.43 -19.03 -18.85
N ALA A 499 23.37 -19.70 -19.30
CA ALA A 499 23.44 -20.59 -20.46
C ALA A 499 23.59 -19.80 -21.77
N ASP A 500 23.06 -18.59 -21.83
CA ASP A 500 23.13 -17.73 -23.01
C ASP A 500 24.42 -16.91 -23.07
N ALA A 501 25.11 -16.89 -24.21
CA ALA A 501 26.40 -16.19 -24.30
C ALA A 501 26.25 -14.66 -24.17
N GLY A 502 25.24 -14.06 -24.81
CA GLY A 502 25.01 -12.61 -24.79
C GLY A 502 24.56 -12.14 -23.42
N LEU A 503 23.53 -12.78 -22.85
CA LEU A 503 23.02 -12.43 -21.52
C LEU A 503 24.05 -12.73 -20.42
N ARG A 504 24.83 -13.81 -20.54
CA ARG A 504 25.92 -14.11 -19.60
C ARG A 504 26.95 -13.00 -19.61
N ASP A 505 27.36 -12.50 -20.76
CA ASP A 505 28.38 -11.45 -20.83
C ASP A 505 27.85 -10.13 -20.27
N LEU A 506 26.60 -9.76 -20.60
CA LEU A 506 25.93 -8.59 -19.99
C LEU A 506 25.78 -8.73 -18.47
N PHE A 507 25.42 -9.92 -17.98
CA PHE A 507 25.31 -10.21 -16.56
C PHE A 507 26.66 -10.07 -15.84
N LEU A 508 27.72 -10.70 -16.38
CA LEU A 508 29.06 -10.67 -15.79
C LEU A 508 29.66 -9.25 -15.81
N ALA A 509 29.40 -8.49 -16.89
CA ALA A 509 29.76 -7.09 -16.98
C ALA A 509 29.05 -6.26 -15.90
N ARG A 510 27.73 -6.43 -15.77
CA ARG A 510 26.91 -5.72 -14.78
C ARG A 510 27.31 -6.05 -13.34
N PHE A 511 27.50 -7.32 -13.04
CA PHE A 511 27.97 -7.78 -11.73
C PHE A 511 29.34 -7.17 -11.38
N SER A 512 30.28 -7.17 -12.34
CA SER A 512 31.60 -6.55 -12.15
C SER A 512 31.49 -5.04 -11.89
N ALA A 513 30.64 -4.34 -12.64
CA ALA A 513 30.39 -2.92 -12.45
C ALA A 513 29.81 -2.61 -11.06
N LEU A 514 28.82 -3.38 -10.61
CA LEU A 514 28.22 -3.24 -9.28
C LEU A 514 29.26 -3.46 -8.17
N CYS A 515 30.05 -4.53 -8.24
CA CYS A 515 31.12 -4.80 -7.28
C CYS A 515 32.26 -3.77 -7.34
N ALA A 516 32.49 -3.14 -8.49
CA ALA A 516 33.44 -2.03 -8.63
C ALA A 516 32.89 -0.71 -8.07
N THR A 517 31.56 -0.57 -7.92
CA THR A 517 30.91 0.69 -7.55
C THR A 517 30.01 0.52 -6.31
N THR A 518 28.69 0.40 -6.47
CA THR A 518 27.69 0.43 -5.39
C THR A 518 27.87 -0.68 -4.36
N LEU A 519 28.16 -1.90 -4.82
CA LEU A 519 28.40 -3.08 -3.99
C LEU A 519 29.89 -3.31 -3.68
N GLY A 520 30.77 -2.36 -4.03
CA GLY A 520 32.17 -2.43 -3.63
C GLY A 520 32.33 -2.24 -2.12
N PRO A 521 33.27 -2.95 -1.45
CA PRO A 521 33.36 -2.99 0.01
C PRO A 521 33.34 -1.61 0.68
N ASP A 522 34.15 -0.66 0.21
CA ASP A 522 34.19 0.69 0.79
C ASP A 522 32.87 1.45 0.68
N ARG A 523 32.13 1.26 -0.43
CA ARG A 523 30.90 2.01 -0.74
C ARG A 523 29.68 1.39 -0.07
N ALA A 524 29.60 0.06 -0.11
CA ALA A 524 28.58 -0.70 0.59
C ALA A 524 28.73 -0.51 2.10
N ALA A 525 29.96 -0.58 2.65
CA ALA A 525 30.19 -0.32 4.08
C ALA A 525 29.80 1.13 4.44
N ALA A 526 30.27 2.14 3.71
CA ALA A 526 29.89 3.54 3.98
C ALA A 526 28.36 3.78 3.91
N LEU A 527 27.66 3.04 3.04
CA LEU A 527 26.19 3.04 3.02
C LEU A 527 25.60 2.39 4.27
N ALA A 528 26.07 1.20 4.65
CA ALA A 528 25.65 0.51 5.86
C ALA A 528 25.86 1.39 7.10
N ASP A 529 27.03 2.01 7.24
CA ASP A 529 27.38 2.96 8.30
C ASP A 529 26.38 4.11 8.36
N SER A 530 26.11 4.76 7.21
CA SER A 530 25.20 5.88 7.14
C SER A 530 23.77 5.51 7.54
N LEU A 531 23.29 4.33 7.12
CA LEU A 531 21.95 3.85 7.45
C LEU A 531 21.85 3.47 8.93
N PHE A 532 22.84 2.75 9.44
CA PHE A 532 22.90 2.34 10.84
C PHE A 532 22.92 3.56 11.75
N LEU A 533 23.83 4.51 11.52
CA LEU A 533 23.93 5.74 12.33
C LEU A 533 22.64 6.57 12.27
N ARG A 534 22.02 6.70 11.10
CA ARG A 534 20.76 7.44 10.92
C ARG A 534 19.61 6.85 11.73
N HIS A 535 19.56 5.52 11.86
CA HIS A 535 18.43 4.81 12.44
C HIS A 535 18.73 4.17 13.81
N HIS A 536 19.96 4.29 14.32
CA HIS A 536 20.44 3.59 15.51
C HIS A 536 19.52 3.76 16.72
N ALA A 537 19.20 5.00 17.08
CA ALA A 537 18.36 5.28 18.25
C ALA A 537 16.97 4.62 18.15
N ALA A 538 16.34 4.69 16.98
CA ALA A 538 15.03 4.08 16.74
C ALA A 538 15.10 2.54 16.75
N LEU A 539 16.14 1.96 16.17
CA LEU A 539 16.38 0.52 16.20
C LEU A 539 16.66 0.01 17.62
N THR A 540 17.41 0.76 18.42
CA THR A 540 17.67 0.41 19.83
C THR A 540 16.37 0.43 20.64
N ALA A 541 15.53 1.46 20.47
CA ALA A 541 14.24 1.53 21.13
C ALA A 541 13.33 0.36 20.72
N ASP A 542 13.28 0.04 19.43
CA ASP A 542 12.51 -1.10 18.90
C ASP A 542 12.99 -2.45 19.46
N HIS A 543 14.30 -2.66 19.51
CA HIS A 543 14.90 -3.84 20.12
C HIS A 543 14.52 -3.96 21.61
N VAL A 544 14.67 -2.89 22.39
CA VAL A 544 14.30 -2.89 23.82
C VAL A 544 12.82 -3.23 24.01
N ARG A 545 11.96 -2.72 23.13
CA ARG A 545 10.52 -2.96 23.15
C ARG A 545 10.14 -4.43 22.88
N TRP A 546 10.81 -5.09 21.93
CA TRP A 546 10.34 -6.40 21.42
C TRP A 546 11.18 -7.61 21.85
N ARG A 547 12.40 -7.42 22.37
CA ARG A 547 13.34 -8.52 22.68
C ARG A 547 12.83 -9.55 23.70
N SER A 548 11.84 -9.23 24.51
CA SER A 548 11.23 -10.17 25.47
C SER A 548 10.05 -10.94 24.89
N GLU A 549 9.50 -10.52 23.75
CA GLU A 549 8.29 -11.12 23.15
C GLU A 549 8.60 -11.91 21.88
N MET A 550 9.72 -11.63 21.21
CA MET A 550 10.10 -12.29 19.96
C MET A 550 11.60 -12.16 19.68
N PRO A 551 12.17 -12.98 18.77
CA PRO A 551 13.54 -12.81 18.30
C PRO A 551 13.75 -11.40 17.74
N SER A 552 14.55 -10.62 18.45
CA SER A 552 14.94 -9.26 18.08
C SER A 552 16.42 -9.09 18.40
N PRO A 553 17.33 -9.37 17.45
CA PRO A 553 18.76 -9.22 17.68
C PRO A 553 19.12 -7.75 17.99
N PRO A 554 20.15 -7.49 18.81
CA PRO A 554 20.64 -6.14 19.04
C PRO A 554 21.03 -5.46 17.71
N PRO A 555 20.74 -4.16 17.51
CA PRO A 555 21.05 -3.48 16.24
C PRO A 555 22.53 -3.59 15.85
N ALA A 556 23.46 -3.49 16.80
CA ALA A 556 24.89 -3.64 16.56
C ALA A 556 25.28 -5.01 15.99
N ALA A 557 24.61 -6.10 16.41
CA ALA A 557 24.83 -7.43 15.86
C ALA A 557 24.36 -7.50 14.39
N THR A 558 23.15 -7.02 14.11
CA THR A 558 22.62 -7.00 12.73
C THR A 558 23.45 -6.15 11.78
N TYR A 559 24.09 -5.10 12.30
CA TYR A 559 25.01 -4.24 11.56
C TYR A 559 26.35 -4.93 11.31
N SER A 560 26.92 -5.61 12.32
CA SER A 560 28.13 -6.44 12.15
C SER A 560 27.92 -7.49 11.07
N ASP A 561 26.82 -8.23 11.12
CA ASP A 561 26.51 -9.27 10.14
C ASP A 561 26.39 -8.70 8.71
N LEU A 562 25.88 -7.48 8.56
CA LEU A 562 25.83 -6.78 7.27
C LEU A 562 27.24 -6.42 6.78
N LEU A 563 28.12 -5.93 7.66
CA LEU A 563 29.52 -5.63 7.29
C LEU A 563 30.31 -6.90 6.92
N ASP A 564 30.11 -8.00 7.65
CA ASP A 564 30.76 -9.28 7.37
C ASP A 564 30.33 -9.83 6.00
N HIS A 565 29.05 -9.68 5.65
CA HIS A 565 28.54 -10.00 4.32
C HIS A 565 29.21 -9.13 3.25
N ILE A 566 29.23 -7.82 3.44
CA ILE A 566 29.84 -6.87 2.48
C ILE A 566 31.33 -7.18 2.26
N ALA A 567 32.06 -7.52 3.31
CA ALA A 567 33.51 -7.75 3.25
C ALA A 567 33.90 -8.98 2.43
N SER A 568 33.10 -10.04 2.47
CA SER A 568 33.44 -11.35 1.92
C SER A 568 32.69 -11.70 0.63
N ARG A 569 31.42 -11.28 0.51
CA ARG A 569 30.48 -11.81 -0.48
C ARG A 569 30.94 -11.66 -1.94
N ASN A 570 31.52 -10.52 -2.30
CA ASN A 570 32.00 -10.31 -3.67
C ASN A 570 33.07 -11.35 -4.04
N GLY A 571 34.00 -11.64 -3.13
CA GLY A 571 35.06 -12.62 -3.35
C GLY A 571 34.51 -14.01 -3.63
N GLU A 572 33.58 -14.46 -2.79
CA GLU A 572 32.89 -15.74 -2.93
C GLU A 572 32.16 -15.85 -4.27
N LEU A 573 31.40 -14.83 -4.65
CA LEU A 573 30.61 -14.86 -5.88
C LEU A 573 31.46 -14.78 -7.15
N PHE A 574 32.56 -14.02 -7.15
CA PHE A 574 33.52 -14.07 -8.27
C PHE A 574 34.12 -15.49 -8.41
N GLY A 575 34.41 -16.17 -7.31
CA GLY A 575 34.89 -17.55 -7.30
C GLY A 575 33.86 -18.52 -7.87
N GLN A 576 32.61 -18.45 -7.38
CA GLN A 576 31.50 -19.28 -7.86
C GLN A 576 31.23 -19.05 -9.36
N LEU A 577 31.16 -17.80 -9.81
CA LEU A 577 30.92 -17.47 -11.22
C LEU A 577 32.08 -17.92 -12.12
N THR A 578 33.33 -17.83 -11.64
CA THR A 578 34.50 -18.35 -12.37
C THR A 578 34.38 -19.86 -12.55
N ALA A 579 34.04 -20.60 -11.49
CA ALA A 579 33.87 -22.05 -11.53
C ALA A 579 32.72 -22.48 -12.46
N MET A 580 31.60 -21.76 -12.44
CA MET A 580 30.42 -22.08 -13.26
C MET A 580 30.61 -21.75 -14.75
N THR A 581 31.24 -20.62 -15.06
CA THR A 581 31.34 -20.12 -16.44
C THR A 581 32.64 -20.48 -17.15
N GLY A 582 33.66 -20.91 -16.39
CA GLY A 582 35.02 -21.11 -16.90
C GLY A 582 35.78 -19.80 -17.20
N ARG A 583 35.16 -18.63 -16.98
CA ARG A 583 35.80 -17.33 -17.20
C ARG A 583 36.62 -16.93 -15.99
N THR A 584 37.94 -16.83 -16.15
CA THR A 584 38.83 -16.30 -15.11
C THR A 584 38.62 -14.80 -14.90
N THR A 585 39.13 -14.25 -13.80
CA THR A 585 39.06 -12.80 -13.51
C THR A 585 40.41 -12.12 -13.74
N VAL A 586 40.36 -10.83 -14.09
CA VAL A 586 41.52 -9.96 -14.27
C VAL A 586 41.30 -8.63 -13.52
N SER A 587 42.40 -7.91 -13.28
CA SER A 587 42.36 -6.58 -12.65
C SER A 587 42.45 -5.49 -13.71
N VAL A 588 41.51 -4.54 -13.65
CA VAL A 588 41.53 -3.31 -14.45
C VAL A 588 41.62 -2.13 -13.49
N ALA A 589 42.76 -1.44 -13.49
CA ALA A 589 42.95 -0.22 -12.72
C ALA A 589 42.65 1.01 -13.59
N VAL A 590 41.74 1.86 -13.14
CA VAL A 590 41.37 3.11 -13.83
C VAL A 590 41.83 4.30 -13.00
N ARG A 591 42.40 5.31 -13.66
CA ARG A 591 42.79 6.58 -13.04
C ARG A 591 42.25 7.78 -13.83
N VAL A 592 41.74 8.79 -13.13
CA VAL A 592 41.40 10.12 -13.69
C VAL A 592 42.63 11.02 -13.60
N VAL A 593 42.97 11.70 -14.70
CA VAL A 593 44.16 12.55 -14.79
C VAL A 593 43.81 13.90 -15.44
N PRO A 594 44.09 15.04 -14.77
CA PRO A 594 44.49 15.15 -13.37
C PRO A 594 43.35 14.73 -12.41
N PRO A 595 43.65 14.36 -11.15
CA PRO A 595 42.62 14.04 -10.15
C PRO A 595 41.54 15.13 -10.06
N GLY A 596 40.26 14.75 -9.99
CA GLY A 596 39.12 15.67 -9.95
C GLY A 596 38.73 16.32 -11.28
N ALA A 597 39.46 16.07 -12.37
CA ALA A 597 39.17 16.66 -13.69
C ALA A 597 37.95 16.08 -14.41
N GLY A 598 37.41 14.99 -13.89
CA GLY A 598 36.29 14.27 -14.49
C GLY A 598 35.97 13.02 -13.69
N ARG A 599 35.16 12.16 -14.28
CA ARG A 599 34.73 10.89 -13.69
C ARG A 599 34.76 9.81 -14.75
N VAL A 600 34.83 8.56 -14.32
CA VAL A 600 34.68 7.41 -15.20
C VAL A 600 33.46 6.62 -14.77
N MET A 601 32.64 6.19 -15.73
CA MET A 601 31.59 5.21 -15.55
C MET A 601 32.06 3.85 -16.04
N VAL A 602 31.63 2.80 -15.36
CA VAL A 602 31.68 1.41 -15.80
C VAL A 602 30.26 0.90 -15.95
N GLU A 603 29.93 0.41 -17.14
CA GLU A 603 28.55 0.36 -17.64
C GLU A 603 27.90 1.74 -17.54
N ASP A 604 26.91 1.90 -16.67
CA ASP A 604 26.24 3.15 -16.35
C ASP A 604 26.50 3.62 -14.89
N LEU A 605 27.47 3.01 -14.19
CA LEU A 605 27.76 3.29 -12.79
C LEU A 605 29.04 4.09 -12.64
N PHE A 606 28.97 5.21 -11.92
CA PHE A 606 30.14 6.03 -11.67
C PHE A 606 31.12 5.36 -10.72
N LEU A 607 32.39 5.37 -11.11
CA LEU A 607 33.50 5.25 -10.18
C LEU A 607 33.51 6.47 -9.25
N THR A 608 33.88 6.23 -8.00
CA THR A 608 33.68 7.19 -6.90
C THR A 608 34.99 7.77 -6.38
N SER A 609 36.10 7.34 -6.97
CA SER A 609 37.45 7.81 -6.70
C SER A 609 38.20 8.05 -8.02
N ASP A 610 39.16 8.97 -8.00
CA ASP A 610 40.06 9.22 -9.14
C ASP A 610 40.99 8.05 -9.44
N ARG A 611 41.04 7.03 -8.57
CA ARG A 611 41.76 5.78 -8.79
C ARG A 611 40.92 4.63 -8.27
N ARG A 612 40.61 3.65 -9.12
CA ARG A 612 39.88 2.44 -8.74
C ARG A 612 40.53 1.22 -9.38
N GLU A 613 40.73 0.18 -8.59
CA GLU A 613 41.06 -1.14 -9.11
C GLU A 613 39.79 -1.99 -9.11
N MET A 614 39.47 -2.58 -10.26
CA MET A 614 38.25 -3.36 -10.47
C MET A 614 38.64 -4.80 -10.78
N ARG A 615 37.97 -5.75 -10.12
CA ARG A 615 37.99 -7.16 -10.52
C ARG A 615 36.89 -7.37 -11.55
N VAL A 616 37.25 -7.88 -12.71
CA VAL A 616 36.34 -8.10 -13.82
C VAL A 616 36.59 -9.47 -14.46
N PHE A 617 35.62 -9.99 -15.22
CA PHE A 617 35.80 -11.25 -15.93
C PHE A 617 36.62 -11.05 -17.21
N LYS A 618 37.55 -11.98 -17.46
CA LYS A 618 38.42 -11.98 -18.63
C LYS A 618 37.58 -12.15 -19.89
N ASP A 619 37.93 -11.35 -20.92
CA ASP A 619 37.29 -11.36 -22.24
C ASP A 619 35.77 -11.06 -22.22
N VAL A 620 35.24 -10.50 -21.12
CA VAL A 620 33.87 -9.98 -21.03
C VAL A 620 33.89 -8.49 -21.37
N PRO A 621 33.19 -8.05 -22.43
CA PRO A 621 33.14 -6.64 -22.80
C PRO A 621 32.49 -5.78 -21.70
N LEU A 622 33.12 -4.64 -21.38
CA LEU A 622 32.66 -3.64 -20.43
C LEU A 622 32.59 -2.27 -21.10
N HIS A 623 31.49 -1.55 -20.92
CA HIS A 623 31.41 -0.15 -21.33
C HIS A 623 32.13 0.73 -20.32
N LEU A 624 33.09 1.53 -20.78
CA LEU A 624 33.73 2.57 -19.98
C LEU A 624 33.48 3.93 -20.62
N VAL A 625 33.07 4.91 -19.82
CA VAL A 625 32.82 6.28 -20.29
C VAL A 625 33.55 7.28 -19.41
N ALA A 626 34.46 8.06 -20.00
CA ALA A 626 35.09 9.20 -19.36
C ALA A 626 34.21 10.45 -19.50
N GLN A 627 33.68 10.94 -18.39
CA GLN A 627 32.87 12.15 -18.34
C GLN A 627 33.70 13.32 -17.81
N PRO A 628 33.91 14.39 -18.60
CA PRO A 628 34.64 15.57 -18.14
C PRO A 628 33.91 16.30 -17.01
N GLY A 629 34.68 16.87 -16.09
CA GLY A 629 34.18 17.82 -15.10
C GLY A 629 33.88 19.19 -15.72
N ALA A 630 33.32 20.10 -14.93
CA ALA A 630 33.02 21.45 -15.39
C ALA A 630 34.31 22.16 -15.87
N GLY A 631 34.28 22.74 -17.08
CA GLY A 631 35.42 23.42 -17.69
C GLY A 631 36.52 22.50 -18.24
N MET A 632 36.32 21.19 -18.20
CA MET A 632 37.25 20.20 -18.73
C MET A 632 36.70 19.56 -20.01
N GLU A 633 37.59 19.05 -20.85
CA GLU A 633 37.26 18.18 -21.97
C GLU A 633 38.09 16.89 -21.91
N PHE A 634 37.50 15.80 -22.41
CA PHE A 634 38.20 14.53 -22.52
C PHE A 634 39.27 14.65 -23.61
N GLN A 635 40.50 14.26 -23.28
CA GLN A 635 41.62 14.30 -24.21
C GLN A 635 41.88 12.93 -24.83
N ALA A 636 42.09 11.90 -23.99
CA ALA A 636 42.44 10.56 -24.46
C ALA A 636 42.33 9.52 -23.34
N TRP A 637 42.21 8.25 -23.74
CA TRP A 637 42.51 7.11 -22.89
C TRP A 637 43.97 6.72 -23.07
N GLN A 638 44.71 6.55 -21.98
CA GLN A 638 46.02 5.90 -22.01
C GLN A 638 45.91 4.46 -21.53
N GLY A 639 46.72 3.57 -22.10
CA GLY A 639 46.71 2.13 -21.82
C GLY A 639 45.93 1.30 -22.85
N VAL A 640 45.14 1.93 -23.73
CA VAL A 640 44.42 1.31 -24.85
C VAL A 640 44.35 2.26 -26.04
N PRO A 641 44.32 1.75 -27.30
CA PRO A 641 44.21 2.59 -28.49
C PRO A 641 42.74 2.98 -28.75
N GLN A 642 42.24 3.99 -28.04
CA GLN A 642 40.86 4.48 -28.18
C GLN A 642 40.79 5.99 -28.41
N ASN A 643 39.97 6.41 -29.38
CA ASN A 643 39.86 7.81 -29.83
C ASN A 643 38.72 8.62 -29.17
N GLY A 644 37.75 7.97 -28.52
CA GLY A 644 36.58 8.62 -27.89
C GLY A 644 36.51 8.44 -26.37
N PRO A 645 35.67 9.25 -25.68
CA PRO A 645 35.48 9.13 -24.23
C PRO A 645 34.80 7.82 -23.82
N ALA A 646 34.00 7.24 -24.72
CA ALA A 646 33.37 5.93 -24.56
C ALA A 646 34.20 4.83 -25.24
N MET A 647 34.30 3.67 -24.59
CA MET A 647 34.88 2.45 -25.15
C MET A 647 34.13 1.21 -24.70
N LEU A 648 34.18 0.17 -25.52
CA LEU A 648 33.86 -1.19 -25.15
C LEU A 648 35.16 -1.96 -24.95
N LEU A 649 35.47 -2.35 -23.72
CA LEU A 649 36.73 -2.98 -23.33
C LEU A 649 36.52 -4.45 -22.99
N ALA A 650 37.15 -5.36 -23.72
CA ALA A 650 37.25 -6.78 -23.34
C ALA A 650 38.66 -7.05 -22.77
N PRO A 651 38.84 -7.08 -21.45
CA PRO A 651 40.16 -7.18 -20.84
C PRO A 651 40.67 -8.64 -20.90
N GLY A 652 41.68 -8.88 -21.74
CA GLY A 652 42.36 -10.18 -21.83
C GLY A 652 43.40 -10.45 -20.73
N GLY A 653 43.71 -9.44 -19.90
CA GLY A 653 44.73 -9.49 -18.87
C GLY A 653 44.66 -8.30 -17.93
N LYS A 654 45.70 -8.13 -17.08
CA LYS A 654 45.81 -6.97 -16.21
C LYS A 654 45.97 -5.69 -17.04
N LEU A 655 45.16 -4.67 -16.77
CA LEU A 655 45.20 -3.38 -17.47
C LEU A 655 45.33 -2.21 -16.49
N TYR A 656 46.02 -1.17 -16.96
CA TYR A 656 46.10 0.12 -16.29
C TYR A 656 45.66 1.21 -17.28
N LEU A 657 44.55 1.85 -16.98
CA LEU A 657 43.90 2.84 -17.83
C LEU A 657 43.97 4.22 -17.19
N GLN A 658 44.20 5.24 -17.99
CA GLN A 658 44.08 6.64 -17.56
C GLN A 658 43.07 7.37 -18.44
N ALA A 659 42.03 7.93 -17.83
CA ALA A 659 41.15 8.91 -18.46
C ALA A 659 41.81 10.28 -18.32
N VAL A 660 42.37 10.79 -19.42
CA VAL A 660 43.06 12.08 -19.43
C VAL A 660 42.10 13.17 -19.86
N PHE A 661 42.03 14.22 -19.06
CA PHE A 661 41.23 15.41 -19.30
C PHE A 661 42.15 16.64 -19.36
N ARG A 662 41.72 17.65 -20.13
CA ARG A 662 42.40 18.94 -20.22
C ARG A 662 41.38 20.08 -20.10
N PRO A 663 41.77 21.30 -19.73
CA PRO A 663 40.86 22.44 -19.72
C PRO A 663 40.28 22.67 -21.13
N GLN A 664 38.98 22.98 -21.21
CA GLN A 664 38.38 23.44 -22.47
C GLN A 664 39.09 24.72 -22.92
N ALA A 665 39.49 24.76 -24.19
CA ALA A 665 39.99 26.01 -24.77
C ALA A 665 38.84 27.03 -24.80
N LEU A 666 38.99 28.17 -24.11
CA LEU A 666 38.09 29.32 -24.27
C LEU A 666 38.03 29.65 -25.77
N SER A 667 36.90 29.41 -26.42
CA SER A 667 36.71 29.82 -27.81
C SER A 667 36.90 31.33 -27.86
N ARG A 668 37.97 31.80 -28.50
CA ARG A 668 38.09 33.19 -28.96
C ARG A 668 37.09 33.41 -30.10
N GLN A 669 35.81 33.46 -29.77
CA GLN A 669 34.74 34.01 -30.61
C GLN A 669 33.90 34.95 -29.75
N GLY A 670 34.56 36.00 -29.26
CA GLY A 670 33.96 37.22 -28.75
C GLY A 670 34.78 38.37 -29.32
N GLY A 671 34.53 38.68 -30.60
CA GLY A 671 35.01 39.93 -31.18
C GLY A 671 34.30 41.09 -30.50
N LEU A 672 35.10 42.06 -30.05
CA LEU A 672 34.67 43.41 -29.70
C LEU A 672 33.94 44.09 -30.86
#